data_AF-A0A1J9QLM7-F1
#
_entry.id   AF-A0A1J9QLM7-F1
#
_cell.length_a   1.000
_cell.length_b   1.000
_cell.length_c   1.000
_cell.angle_alpha   90.00
_cell.angle_beta   90.00
_cell.angle_gamma   90.00
#
_symmetry.space_group_name_H-M   'P 1'
#
loop_
_entity.id
_entity.type
_entity.pdbx_description
1 polymer ?
#
loop_
_entity_poly.entity_id
_entity_poly.type
_entity_poly.pdbx_seq_one_letter_code
_entity_poly.pdbx_strand_id
1 'polypeptide(L)'
;MSSSWTPPTNHTTRPVAILGGGVLGRRIACCWASAGYTVHIRDPSRQQREAAVKFVEENVSTYAQNFSGCKNVGSAVGFDSLTDTVANAWIVFEAVPERLSIKIDTFAELEAHAPPDALLCSNSSSYKSSEMLDKVSDATKRRILNTHYMMPPKNMVVELMTDGHTDPAIFPFLVERHREAGLKPYVARKESTGFIFNRVWAAIKREFLMIMDEGVSVPQELDEVWVEMFGPKTVPCDMMDQVGLDTVAFIEQHYIKERGLPSSHLEYLQEHYVSKGKLGRKSSKGGFYTTTTTPTTTPSEPTILVLDTGLSQPLAGATTVAAVANRGRILSIQPTSSASGSPASTATATATPLLDSLALPDGIVLDHATNRIIWTHMGVPSSPSDGAVLAASLDDPTGSVHALVPPGAGIHTPKQLALDPVHRKLYIADREGMRVHRCNAADGSGLETVVDASTAGDDDDEEGQQQQHTRWCVGVAVAPALGRFFWTQKGPAKGGKGRVFSAAMAEPLATKTCLVEGLPEPIDLVVVEDEAEGGRALWWTDRGEVPFGNTLNRMALDGEGKPVGGDGKGVGGGRVHEVVAQNFDEAIGLERDARNGCWYVADLGGTVWRVREDGAKEVVYQDKNCAFTGLALTY
;
A
#
# COMPACT_ATOMS: atom_id res chain seq x y z
N MET A 1 23.42 -48.17 4.40
CA MET A 1 24.59 -48.01 3.53
C MET A 1 25.41 -46.85 4.09
N SER A 2 26.72 -47.00 4.28
CA SER A 2 27.55 -45.85 4.69
C SER A 2 27.60 -44.86 3.53
N SER A 3 27.31 -43.58 3.81
CA SER A 3 27.46 -42.49 2.83
C SER A 3 28.86 -42.51 2.22
N SER A 4 28.95 -42.52 0.89
CA SER A 4 30.21 -42.32 0.16
C SER A 4 30.44 -40.84 -0.20
N TRP A 5 29.48 -39.97 0.11
CA TRP A 5 29.59 -38.55 -0.17
C TRP A 5 30.53 -37.85 0.81
N THR A 6 31.33 -36.93 0.28
CA THR A 6 32.22 -36.05 1.04
C THR A 6 31.83 -34.59 0.77
N PRO A 7 31.93 -33.70 1.77
CA PRO A 7 31.70 -32.27 1.57
C PRO A 7 32.53 -31.68 0.42
N PRO A 8 32.02 -30.67 -0.30
CA PRO A 8 32.77 -30.02 -1.38
C PRO A 8 34.05 -29.41 -0.82
N THR A 9 35.16 -29.60 -1.53
CA THR A 9 36.48 -29.12 -1.09
C THR A 9 36.52 -27.61 -1.21
N ASN A 10 37.06 -26.91 -0.20
CA ASN A 10 37.18 -25.45 -0.15
C ASN A 10 35.85 -24.69 -0.37
N HIS A 11 34.73 -25.24 0.14
CA HIS A 11 33.41 -24.62 -0.01
C HIS A 11 33.30 -23.18 0.55
N THR A 12 34.18 -22.77 1.46
CA THR A 12 34.21 -21.39 2.00
C THR A 12 34.88 -20.37 1.08
N THR A 13 35.71 -20.80 0.12
CA THR A 13 36.42 -19.89 -0.81
C THR A 13 35.95 -20.02 -2.25
N ARG A 14 35.25 -21.11 -2.58
CA ARG A 14 34.57 -21.29 -3.87
C ARG A 14 33.27 -20.49 -3.91
N PRO A 15 32.83 -20.06 -5.10
CA PRO A 15 31.61 -19.29 -5.23
C PRO A 15 30.35 -20.13 -5.03
N VAL A 16 29.28 -19.47 -4.59
CA VAL A 16 27.90 -19.93 -4.71
C VAL A 16 27.37 -19.48 -6.07
N ALA A 17 26.87 -20.39 -6.90
CA ALA A 17 26.30 -20.03 -8.20
C ALA A 17 24.77 -19.97 -8.14
N ILE A 18 24.18 -18.94 -8.76
CA ILE A 18 22.74 -18.72 -8.88
C ILE A 18 22.37 -18.64 -10.36
N LEU A 19 21.51 -19.54 -10.82
CA LEU A 19 20.98 -19.53 -12.19
C LEU A 19 19.58 -18.90 -12.20
N GLY A 20 19.53 -17.61 -12.53
CA GLY A 20 18.33 -16.78 -12.58
C GLY A 20 18.50 -15.51 -11.75
N GLY A 21 18.40 -14.34 -12.38
CA GLY A 21 18.48 -13.00 -11.75
C GLY A 21 17.12 -12.43 -11.34
N GLY A 22 16.07 -13.27 -11.37
CA GLY A 22 14.70 -12.90 -11.03
C GLY A 22 14.49 -12.55 -9.55
N VAL A 23 13.24 -12.56 -9.10
CA VAL A 23 12.85 -12.13 -7.74
C VAL A 23 13.53 -12.96 -6.66
N LEU A 24 13.46 -14.30 -6.73
CA LEU A 24 14.10 -15.15 -5.71
C LEU A 24 15.59 -15.30 -5.92
N GLY A 25 16.07 -15.42 -7.16
CA GLY A 25 17.49 -15.62 -7.44
C GLY A 25 18.38 -14.52 -6.83
N ARG A 26 18.02 -13.23 -7.01
CA ARG A 26 18.78 -12.12 -6.41
C ARG A 26 18.72 -12.10 -4.88
N ARG A 27 17.65 -12.61 -4.27
CA ARG A 27 17.48 -12.68 -2.80
C ARG A 27 18.29 -13.83 -2.21
N ILE A 28 18.29 -14.99 -2.87
CA ILE A 28 19.17 -16.12 -2.53
C ILE A 28 20.62 -15.66 -2.63
N ALA A 29 20.99 -14.98 -3.73
CA ALA A 29 22.32 -14.40 -3.89
C ALA A 29 22.68 -13.47 -2.73
N CYS A 30 21.77 -12.58 -2.34
CA CYS A 30 22.00 -11.65 -1.24
C CYS A 30 22.19 -12.34 0.11
N CYS A 31 21.43 -13.41 0.43
CA CYS A 31 21.62 -14.21 1.64
C CYS A 31 23.02 -14.83 1.74
N TRP A 32 23.52 -15.41 0.64
CA TRP A 32 24.84 -16.02 0.63
C TRP A 32 25.95 -14.97 0.63
N ALA A 33 25.80 -13.87 -0.11
CA ALA A 33 26.74 -12.76 -0.09
C ALA A 33 26.82 -12.12 1.31
N SER A 34 25.70 -11.97 2.03
CA SER A 34 25.71 -11.40 3.39
C SER A 34 26.44 -12.29 4.40
N ALA A 35 26.58 -13.58 4.09
CA ALA A 35 27.34 -14.54 4.87
C ALA A 35 28.84 -14.57 4.50
N GLY A 36 29.31 -13.67 3.65
CA GLY A 36 30.72 -13.54 3.26
C GLY A 36 31.10 -14.31 1.99
N TYR A 37 30.17 -15.01 1.32
CA TYR A 37 30.48 -15.77 0.11
C TYR A 37 30.60 -14.87 -1.12
N THR A 38 31.48 -15.25 -2.04
CA THR A 38 31.43 -14.75 -3.42
C THR A 38 30.28 -15.46 -4.15
N VAL A 39 29.40 -14.70 -4.79
CA VAL A 39 28.24 -15.22 -5.50
C VAL A 39 28.37 -14.97 -7.00
N HIS A 40 28.19 -16.00 -7.80
CA HIS A 40 28.10 -15.89 -9.25
C HIS A 40 26.62 -15.91 -9.66
N ILE A 41 26.18 -14.91 -10.42
CA ILE A 41 24.80 -14.80 -10.88
C ILE A 41 24.76 -14.90 -12.40
N ARG A 42 23.92 -15.79 -12.92
CA ARG A 42 23.65 -15.90 -14.35
C ARG A 42 22.20 -15.58 -14.64
N ASP A 43 21.98 -14.73 -15.63
CA ASP A 43 20.69 -14.56 -16.29
C ASP A 43 20.92 -14.34 -17.79
N PRO A 44 20.13 -14.98 -18.69
CA PRO A 44 20.20 -14.71 -20.12
C PRO A 44 19.97 -13.24 -20.46
N SER A 45 19.16 -12.52 -19.68
CA SER A 45 18.97 -11.08 -19.83
C SER A 45 20.07 -10.33 -19.11
N ARG A 46 20.87 -9.59 -19.90
CA ARG A 46 21.90 -8.68 -19.37
C ARG A 46 21.34 -7.71 -18.34
N GLN A 47 20.17 -7.12 -18.63
CA GLN A 47 19.51 -6.17 -17.74
C GLN A 47 19.14 -6.82 -16.40
N GLN A 48 18.57 -8.03 -16.42
CA GLN A 48 18.19 -8.75 -15.20
C GLN A 48 19.41 -9.15 -14.39
N ARG A 49 20.48 -9.55 -15.06
CA ARG A 49 21.75 -9.90 -14.42
C ARG A 49 22.40 -8.71 -13.73
N GLU A 50 22.53 -7.58 -14.42
CA GLU A 50 23.06 -6.33 -13.85
C GLU A 50 22.19 -5.85 -12.68
N ALA A 51 20.86 -5.92 -12.82
CA ALA A 51 19.93 -5.57 -11.74
C ALA A 51 20.05 -6.51 -10.53
N ALA A 52 20.32 -7.81 -10.73
CA ALA A 52 20.50 -8.76 -9.64
C ALA A 52 21.82 -8.51 -8.88
N VAL A 53 22.91 -8.21 -9.59
CA VAL A 53 24.20 -7.84 -8.96
C VAL A 53 24.03 -6.55 -8.15
N LYS A 54 23.45 -5.50 -8.75
CA LYS A 54 23.17 -4.24 -8.06
C LYS A 54 22.27 -4.43 -6.83
N PHE A 55 21.24 -5.28 -6.94
CA PHE A 55 20.41 -5.62 -5.79
C PHE A 55 21.22 -6.21 -4.63
N VAL A 56 22.17 -7.11 -4.92
CA VAL A 56 23.05 -7.64 -3.87
C VAL A 56 23.90 -6.53 -3.27
N GLU A 57 24.57 -5.70 -4.09
CA GLU A 57 25.42 -4.60 -3.63
C GLU A 57 24.67 -3.63 -2.69
N GLU A 58 23.42 -3.28 -3.02
CA GLU A 58 22.61 -2.35 -2.24
C GLU A 58 22.05 -2.97 -0.95
N ASN A 59 21.82 -4.29 -0.91
CA ASN A 59 21.06 -4.93 0.17
C ASN A 59 21.91 -5.84 1.07
N VAL A 60 23.13 -6.21 0.67
CA VAL A 60 23.94 -7.21 1.37
C VAL A 60 24.20 -6.83 2.84
N SER A 61 24.43 -5.55 3.13
CA SER A 61 24.63 -5.05 4.49
C SER A 61 23.37 -5.15 5.34
N THR A 62 22.19 -4.91 4.77
CA THR A 62 20.90 -5.05 5.46
C THR A 62 20.60 -6.53 5.74
N TYR A 63 20.86 -7.40 4.77
CA TYR A 63 20.70 -8.84 4.98
C TYR A 63 21.60 -9.31 6.11
N ALA A 64 22.87 -8.86 6.13
CA ALA A 64 23.86 -9.18 7.17
C ALA A 64 23.42 -8.81 8.59
N GLN A 65 22.47 -7.88 8.79
CA GLN A 65 21.92 -7.59 10.12
C GLN A 65 21.14 -8.76 10.72
N ASN A 66 20.62 -9.68 9.89
CA ASN A 66 19.99 -10.91 10.35
C ASN A 66 21.00 -11.94 10.87
N PHE A 67 22.29 -11.59 10.87
CA PHE A 67 23.41 -12.46 11.18
C PHE A 67 24.22 -11.84 12.31
N SER A 68 24.34 -12.57 13.42
CA SER A 68 25.14 -12.13 14.56
C SER A 68 26.65 -12.39 14.41
N GLY A 69 27.11 -12.90 13.26
CA GLY A 69 28.42 -13.55 13.14
C GLY A 69 29.40 -13.05 12.08
N CYS A 70 28.96 -12.34 11.03
CA CYS A 70 29.87 -11.99 9.91
C CYS A 70 30.31 -10.52 9.97
N LYS A 71 31.62 -10.28 10.02
CA LYS A 71 32.22 -8.93 10.05
C LYS A 71 32.42 -8.32 8.66
N ASN A 72 32.51 -9.16 7.63
CA ASN A 72 32.75 -8.75 6.24
C ASN A 72 31.70 -9.42 5.34
N VAL A 73 30.98 -8.62 4.57
CA VAL A 73 30.07 -9.11 3.52
C VAL A 73 30.87 -9.54 2.29
N GLY A 74 30.33 -10.52 1.55
CA GLY A 74 30.86 -10.98 0.27
C GLY A 74 30.43 -10.08 -0.88
N SER A 75 30.49 -10.61 -2.10
CA SER A 75 30.16 -9.87 -3.33
C SER A 75 29.38 -10.73 -4.31
N ALA A 76 28.77 -10.08 -5.31
CA ALA A 76 28.12 -10.76 -6.43
C ALA A 76 28.80 -10.36 -7.76
N VAL A 77 28.94 -11.32 -8.66
CA VAL A 77 29.49 -11.12 -10.01
C VAL A 77 28.56 -11.73 -11.04
N GLY A 78 28.22 -10.97 -12.08
CA GLY A 78 27.35 -11.42 -13.16
C GLY A 78 28.12 -12.12 -14.29
N PHE A 79 27.61 -13.25 -14.76
CA PHE A 79 28.14 -14.00 -15.90
C PHE A 79 27.08 -14.20 -17.00
N ASP A 80 27.51 -14.12 -18.27
CA ASP A 80 26.67 -14.43 -19.42
C ASP A 80 26.47 -15.94 -19.62
N SER A 81 27.57 -16.70 -19.55
CA SER A 81 27.59 -18.13 -19.83
C SER A 81 27.28 -18.95 -18.58
N LEU A 82 26.55 -20.06 -18.74
CA LEU A 82 26.33 -21.01 -17.64
C LEU A 82 27.66 -21.62 -17.20
N THR A 83 28.50 -22.02 -18.16
CA THR A 83 29.80 -22.66 -17.90
C THR A 83 30.69 -21.81 -16.99
N ASP A 84 30.88 -20.52 -17.27
CA ASP A 84 31.75 -19.66 -16.45
C ASP A 84 31.16 -19.42 -15.05
N THR A 85 29.82 -19.36 -14.97
CA THR A 85 29.10 -19.19 -13.70
C THR A 85 29.40 -20.34 -12.76
N VAL A 86 29.38 -21.59 -13.26
CA VAL A 86 29.46 -22.80 -12.43
C VAL A 86 30.85 -23.42 -12.35
N ALA A 87 31.80 -23.02 -13.20
CA ALA A 87 33.11 -23.66 -13.39
C ALA A 87 33.87 -23.97 -12.09
N ASN A 88 33.74 -23.14 -11.06
CA ASN A 88 34.39 -23.34 -9.75
C ASN A 88 33.40 -23.36 -8.58
N ALA A 89 32.09 -23.39 -8.83
CA ALA A 89 31.09 -23.32 -7.78
C ALA A 89 31.10 -24.56 -6.88
N TRP A 90 30.92 -24.40 -5.57
CA TRP A 90 30.74 -25.53 -4.65
C TRP A 90 29.26 -25.92 -4.48
N ILE A 91 28.36 -24.99 -4.81
CA ILE A 91 26.92 -25.19 -4.83
C ILE A 91 26.30 -24.33 -5.92
N VAL A 92 25.27 -24.86 -6.57
CA VAL A 92 24.49 -24.17 -7.58
C VAL A 92 23.02 -24.16 -7.16
N PHE A 93 22.38 -23.00 -7.19
CA PHE A 93 20.94 -22.84 -7.01
C PHE A 93 20.28 -22.47 -8.33
N GLU A 94 19.50 -23.40 -8.88
CA GLU A 94 18.63 -23.19 -10.02
C GLU A 94 17.37 -22.42 -9.58
N ALA A 95 17.16 -21.26 -10.18
CA ALA A 95 16.02 -20.37 -9.99
C ALA A 95 15.54 -19.78 -11.35
N VAL A 96 15.55 -20.63 -12.38
CA VAL A 96 15.07 -20.31 -13.73
C VAL A 96 13.53 -20.37 -13.79
N PRO A 97 12.87 -19.92 -14.89
CA PRO A 97 11.42 -19.97 -15.00
C PRO A 97 10.82 -21.35 -14.71
N GLU A 98 9.62 -21.37 -14.14
CA GLU A 98 8.94 -22.58 -13.64
C GLU A 98 8.34 -23.42 -14.79
N ARG A 99 9.23 -23.90 -15.68
CA ARG A 99 8.91 -24.76 -16.83
C ARG A 99 9.79 -26.01 -16.78
N LEU A 100 9.16 -27.17 -16.64
CA LEU A 100 9.86 -28.44 -16.41
C LEU A 100 10.93 -28.74 -17.47
N SER A 101 10.62 -28.51 -18.76
CA SER A 101 11.57 -28.74 -19.85
C SER A 101 12.86 -27.91 -19.70
N ILE A 102 12.74 -26.65 -19.28
CA ILE A 102 13.90 -25.76 -19.09
C ILE A 102 14.74 -26.27 -17.90
N LYS A 103 14.09 -26.73 -16.82
CA LYS A 103 14.80 -27.26 -15.66
C LYS A 103 15.53 -28.57 -15.99
N ILE A 104 14.90 -29.49 -16.73
CA ILE A 104 15.55 -30.72 -17.22
C ILE A 104 16.81 -30.38 -18.03
N ASP A 105 16.70 -29.45 -18.99
CA ASP A 105 17.84 -29.03 -19.81
C ASP A 105 18.93 -28.36 -18.96
N THR A 106 18.54 -27.53 -17.99
CA THR A 106 19.47 -26.86 -17.07
C THR A 106 20.26 -27.88 -16.24
N PHE A 107 19.63 -28.91 -15.69
CA PHE A 107 20.33 -29.94 -14.91
C PHE A 107 21.28 -30.80 -15.75
N ALA A 108 20.96 -31.02 -17.04
CA ALA A 108 21.89 -31.65 -17.98
C ALA A 108 23.15 -30.79 -18.22
N GLU A 109 22.97 -29.47 -18.41
CA GLU A 109 24.09 -28.53 -18.53
C GLU A 109 24.92 -28.45 -17.25
N LEU A 110 24.28 -28.52 -16.07
CA LEU A 110 24.95 -28.55 -14.78
C LEU A 110 25.79 -29.81 -14.59
N GLU A 111 25.32 -30.97 -15.04
CA GLU A 111 26.14 -32.19 -15.04
C GLU A 111 27.40 -32.04 -15.89
N ALA A 112 27.28 -31.40 -17.06
CA ALA A 112 28.38 -31.23 -17.99
C ALA A 112 29.45 -30.21 -17.53
N HIS A 113 29.04 -29.18 -16.76
CA HIS A 113 29.90 -28.02 -16.51
C HIS A 113 30.22 -27.74 -15.04
N ALA A 114 29.37 -28.16 -14.09
CA ALA A 114 29.65 -27.92 -12.68
C ALA A 114 30.68 -28.93 -12.15
N PRO A 115 31.53 -28.55 -11.17
CA PRO A 115 32.45 -29.47 -10.53
C PRO A 115 31.76 -30.74 -10.01
N PRO A 116 32.43 -31.90 -10.06
CA PRO A 116 31.82 -33.19 -9.69
C PRO A 116 31.43 -33.27 -8.21
N ASP A 117 32.04 -32.45 -7.35
CA ASP A 117 31.73 -32.35 -5.93
C ASP A 117 30.71 -31.25 -5.60
N ALA A 118 30.26 -30.44 -6.58
CA ALA A 118 29.33 -29.34 -6.34
C ALA A 118 27.91 -29.84 -6.05
N LEU A 119 27.23 -29.24 -5.09
CA LEU A 119 25.81 -29.52 -4.85
C LEU A 119 24.94 -28.81 -5.88
N LEU A 120 23.91 -29.48 -6.39
CA LEU A 120 23.02 -28.95 -7.43
C LEU A 120 21.60 -28.85 -6.87
N CYS A 121 21.11 -27.63 -6.67
CA CYS A 121 19.89 -27.37 -5.93
C CYS A 121 18.83 -26.73 -6.81
N SER A 122 17.58 -27.16 -6.74
CA SER A 122 16.45 -26.45 -7.40
C SER A 122 15.59 -25.68 -6.39
N ASN A 123 15.34 -24.40 -6.65
CA ASN A 123 14.39 -23.55 -5.91
C ASN A 123 12.95 -23.66 -6.46
N SER A 124 12.58 -24.77 -7.09
CA SER A 124 11.20 -24.98 -7.54
C SER A 124 10.24 -25.12 -6.36
N SER A 125 9.08 -24.46 -6.46
CA SER A 125 7.98 -24.57 -5.49
C SER A 125 6.95 -25.61 -5.90
N SER A 126 6.96 -26.03 -7.17
CA SER A 126 5.96 -26.90 -7.78
C SER A 126 6.48 -28.29 -8.15
N TYR A 127 7.71 -28.36 -8.67
CA TYR A 127 8.31 -29.61 -9.17
C TYR A 127 9.31 -30.19 -8.17
N LYS A 128 9.23 -31.50 -7.98
CA LYS A 128 10.25 -32.26 -7.27
C LYS A 128 11.49 -32.33 -8.14
N SER A 129 12.67 -32.25 -7.53
CA SER A 129 13.91 -32.32 -8.29
C SER A 129 14.05 -33.64 -9.04
N SER A 130 13.43 -34.74 -8.59
CA SER A 130 13.39 -36.03 -9.30
C SER A 130 12.76 -35.95 -10.70
N GLU A 131 11.82 -35.03 -10.90
CA GLU A 131 11.17 -34.78 -12.20
C GLU A 131 12.11 -34.04 -13.18
N MET A 132 13.24 -33.53 -12.71
CA MET A 132 14.20 -32.75 -13.50
C MET A 132 15.38 -33.60 -13.99
N LEU A 133 15.42 -34.89 -13.69
CA LEU A 133 16.63 -35.72 -13.76
C LEU A 133 16.71 -36.65 -14.98
N ASP A 134 15.82 -36.49 -15.96
CA ASP A 134 15.73 -37.37 -17.13
C ASP A 134 17.03 -37.44 -17.94
N LYS A 135 17.83 -36.38 -17.90
CA LYS A 135 19.06 -36.22 -18.69
C LYS A 135 20.34 -36.26 -17.86
N VAL A 136 20.27 -36.66 -16.59
CA VAL A 136 21.46 -36.73 -15.72
C VAL A 136 21.77 -38.17 -15.29
N SER A 137 23.06 -38.47 -15.12
CA SER A 137 23.50 -39.79 -14.67
C SER A 137 23.13 -40.08 -13.21
N ASP A 138 22.99 -41.36 -12.86
CA ASP A 138 22.70 -41.79 -11.48
C ASP A 138 23.77 -41.35 -10.48
N ALA A 139 25.01 -41.15 -10.94
CA ALA A 139 26.08 -40.61 -10.10
C ALA A 139 25.79 -39.15 -9.71
N THR A 140 25.28 -38.34 -10.65
CA THR A 140 24.94 -36.94 -10.42
C THR A 140 23.66 -36.77 -9.61
N LYS A 141 22.66 -37.66 -9.75
CA LYS A 141 21.43 -37.60 -8.93
C LYS A 141 21.74 -37.58 -7.43
N ARG A 142 22.79 -38.28 -6.98
CA ARG A 142 23.18 -38.31 -5.55
C ARG A 142 23.58 -36.97 -4.95
N ARG A 143 23.86 -35.93 -5.76
CA ARG A 143 24.20 -34.57 -5.31
C ARG A 143 23.13 -33.52 -5.70
N ILE A 144 21.96 -33.96 -6.16
CA ILE A 144 20.82 -33.10 -6.50
C ILE A 144 19.78 -33.13 -5.38
N LEU A 145 19.18 -31.98 -5.10
CA LEU A 145 18.07 -31.81 -4.15
C LEU A 145 17.26 -30.55 -4.43
N ASN A 146 16.06 -30.44 -3.85
CA ASN A 146 15.36 -29.17 -3.80
C ASN A 146 15.83 -28.33 -2.60
N THR A 147 15.88 -27.01 -2.80
CA THR A 147 16.06 -25.98 -1.77
C THR A 147 15.01 -24.91 -1.99
N HIS A 148 13.82 -25.10 -1.44
CA HIS A 148 12.69 -24.18 -1.62
C HIS A 148 12.80 -23.02 -0.63
N TYR A 149 13.28 -21.88 -1.12
CA TYR A 149 13.34 -20.63 -0.37
C TYR A 149 11.97 -19.95 -0.39
N MET A 150 11.57 -19.41 0.76
CA MET A 150 10.36 -18.58 0.84
C MET A 150 10.62 -17.18 0.27
N MET A 151 10.69 -16.12 1.10
CA MET A 151 10.91 -14.74 0.62
C MET A 151 11.86 -13.97 1.55
N PRO A 152 13.19 -14.20 1.47
CA PRO A 152 14.16 -13.46 2.27
C PRO A 152 14.18 -11.94 1.93
N PRO A 153 14.41 -11.05 2.91
CA PRO A 153 14.68 -11.34 4.32
C PRO A 153 13.39 -11.47 5.16
N LYS A 154 12.21 -11.19 4.58
CA LYS A 154 10.91 -11.23 5.28
C LYS A 154 10.62 -12.62 5.85
N ASN A 155 10.97 -13.67 5.12
CA ASN A 155 10.86 -15.05 5.55
C ASN A 155 12.14 -15.81 5.22
N MET A 156 12.90 -16.15 6.26
CA MET A 156 14.20 -16.83 6.18
C MET A 156 14.09 -18.36 6.08
N VAL A 157 12.87 -18.92 6.01
CA VAL A 157 12.66 -20.37 5.89
C VAL A 157 13.17 -20.88 4.54
N VAL A 158 13.87 -22.02 4.59
CA VAL A 158 14.27 -22.80 3.42
C VAL A 158 13.93 -24.27 3.66
N GLU A 159 13.24 -24.91 2.72
CA GLU A 159 12.93 -26.34 2.80
C GLU A 159 13.90 -27.14 1.91
N LEU A 160 14.60 -28.10 2.52
CA LEU A 160 15.52 -29.01 1.83
C LEU A 160 14.81 -30.34 1.62
N MET A 161 14.72 -30.81 0.38
CA MET A 161 14.02 -32.07 0.07
C MET A 161 14.85 -32.95 -0.86
N THR A 162 14.91 -34.23 -0.53
CA THR A 162 15.55 -35.25 -1.37
C THR A 162 14.79 -35.48 -2.67
N ASP A 163 15.50 -35.85 -3.74
CA ASP A 163 14.94 -36.39 -4.98
C ASP A 163 14.74 -37.93 -4.94
N GLY A 164 14.92 -38.57 -3.78
CA GLY A 164 14.91 -40.03 -3.61
C GLY A 164 16.27 -40.71 -3.83
N HIS A 165 17.22 -40.03 -4.46
CA HIS A 165 18.60 -40.48 -4.73
C HIS A 165 19.67 -39.66 -3.98
N THR A 166 19.34 -38.46 -3.51
CA THR A 166 20.23 -37.55 -2.78
C THR A 166 20.95 -38.27 -1.65
N ASP A 167 22.27 -38.10 -1.55
CA ASP A 167 23.01 -38.69 -0.45
C ASP A 167 22.56 -38.06 0.89
N PRO A 168 22.13 -38.87 1.89
CA PRO A 168 21.61 -38.36 3.15
C PRO A 168 22.62 -37.55 3.96
N ALA A 169 23.93 -37.73 3.73
CA ALA A 169 24.97 -36.94 4.42
C ALA A 169 25.02 -35.47 3.97
N ILE A 170 24.40 -35.12 2.84
CA ILE A 170 24.31 -33.74 2.35
C ILE A 170 23.46 -32.88 3.30
N PHE A 171 22.37 -33.42 3.84
CA PHE A 171 21.41 -32.61 4.61
C PHE A 171 22.01 -32.00 5.90
N PRO A 172 22.70 -32.75 6.78
CA PRO A 172 23.35 -32.16 7.95
C PRO A 172 24.34 -31.06 7.58
N PHE A 173 25.17 -31.30 6.55
CA PHE A 173 26.14 -30.32 6.05
C PHE A 173 25.42 -29.06 5.56
N LEU A 174 24.41 -29.22 4.69
CA LEU A 174 23.77 -28.08 4.06
C LEU A 174 22.88 -27.29 5.01
N VAL A 175 22.26 -27.93 6.01
CA VAL A 175 21.56 -27.28 7.13
C VAL A 175 22.51 -26.33 7.87
N GLU A 176 23.73 -26.77 8.13
CA GLU A 176 24.73 -25.95 8.81
C GLU A 176 25.12 -24.74 7.96
N ARG A 177 25.44 -24.96 6.67
CA ARG A 177 25.79 -23.87 5.73
C ARG A 177 24.67 -22.85 5.55
N HIS A 178 23.40 -23.29 5.51
CA HIS A 178 22.27 -22.37 5.44
C HIS A 178 22.10 -21.54 6.72
N ARG A 179 22.37 -22.12 7.89
CA ARG A 179 22.33 -21.37 9.16
C ARG A 179 23.44 -20.34 9.25
N GLU A 180 24.64 -20.65 8.75
CA GLU A 180 25.71 -19.65 8.55
C GLU A 180 25.23 -18.52 7.64
N ALA A 181 24.44 -18.88 6.62
CA ALA A 181 23.76 -17.95 5.73
C ALA A 181 22.50 -17.28 6.34
N GLY A 182 22.30 -17.33 7.67
CA GLY A 182 21.21 -16.63 8.38
C GLY A 182 19.82 -17.21 8.11
N LEU A 183 19.75 -18.28 7.33
CA LEU A 183 18.53 -18.95 6.92
C LEU A 183 18.08 -19.94 8.00
N LYS A 184 16.80 -20.34 7.91
CA LYS A 184 16.16 -21.32 8.78
C LYS A 184 15.82 -22.56 7.96
N PRO A 185 16.77 -23.50 7.78
CA PRO A 185 16.57 -24.69 6.97
C PRO A 185 15.76 -25.78 7.70
N TYR A 186 14.85 -26.43 6.97
CA TYR A 186 14.04 -27.56 7.43
C TYR A 186 14.07 -28.69 6.41
N VAL A 187 14.19 -29.94 6.86
CA VAL A 187 14.43 -31.08 5.97
C VAL A 187 13.17 -31.94 5.77
N ALA A 188 12.70 -31.99 4.52
CA ALA A 188 11.74 -32.98 4.05
C ALA A 188 12.51 -34.27 3.71
N ARG A 189 12.43 -35.26 4.61
CA ARG A 189 13.20 -36.51 4.53
C ARG A 189 12.76 -37.46 3.40
N LYS A 190 11.67 -37.14 2.74
CA LYS A 190 11.10 -37.84 1.59
C LYS A 190 10.53 -36.80 0.65
N GLU A 191 10.38 -37.19 -0.60
CA GLU A 191 9.63 -36.41 -1.57
C GLU A 191 8.21 -36.14 -1.08
N SER A 192 7.81 -34.88 -1.18
CA SER A 192 6.54 -34.39 -0.69
C SER A 192 6.08 -33.26 -1.57
N THR A 193 4.96 -33.45 -2.25
CA THR A 193 4.25 -32.37 -2.93
C THR A 193 3.86 -31.32 -1.91
N GLY A 194 4.26 -30.08 -2.17
CA GLY A 194 4.12 -29.00 -1.20
C GLY A 194 5.15 -29.00 -0.07
N PHE A 195 6.23 -29.77 -0.20
CA PHE A 195 7.30 -29.83 0.80
C PHE A 195 6.77 -30.12 2.21
N ILE A 196 7.09 -29.29 3.20
CA ILE A 196 6.60 -29.37 4.57
C ILE A 196 5.47 -28.35 4.75
N PHE A 197 5.76 -27.07 4.57
CA PHE A 197 4.84 -25.97 4.89
C PHE A 197 3.65 -25.93 3.93
N ASN A 198 3.88 -25.94 2.62
CA ASN A 198 2.78 -25.86 1.65
C ASN A 198 1.84 -27.07 1.75
N ARG A 199 2.35 -28.23 2.18
CA ARG A 199 1.54 -29.42 2.47
C ARG A 199 0.67 -29.27 3.71
N VAL A 200 1.19 -28.67 4.78
CA VAL A 200 0.41 -28.33 5.99
C VAL A 200 -0.63 -27.27 5.63
N TRP A 201 -0.24 -26.25 4.89
CA TRP A 201 -1.11 -25.19 4.40
C TRP A 201 -2.26 -25.74 3.55
N ALA A 202 -1.98 -26.68 2.63
CA ALA A 202 -3.02 -27.35 1.85
C ALA A 202 -4.02 -28.13 2.72
N ALA A 203 -3.63 -28.62 3.90
CA ALA A 203 -4.56 -29.26 4.83
C ALA A 203 -5.47 -28.24 5.52
N ILE A 204 -4.89 -27.16 6.06
CA ILE A 204 -5.64 -26.06 6.70
C ILE A 204 -6.65 -25.48 5.71
N LYS A 205 -6.16 -25.12 4.52
CA LYS A 205 -6.95 -24.52 3.45
C LYS A 205 -8.13 -25.39 3.02
N ARG A 206 -7.90 -26.69 2.83
CA ARG A 206 -8.97 -27.64 2.49
C ARG A 206 -10.03 -27.70 3.58
N GLU A 207 -9.64 -27.73 4.85
CA GLU A 207 -10.59 -27.81 5.95
C GLU A 207 -11.45 -26.54 6.04
N PHE A 208 -10.85 -25.37 5.85
CA PHE A 208 -11.60 -24.11 5.79
C PHE A 208 -12.64 -24.12 4.67
N LEU A 209 -12.27 -24.60 3.48
CA LEU A 209 -13.21 -24.76 2.36
C LEU A 209 -14.32 -25.76 2.67
N MET A 210 -14.02 -26.86 3.37
CA MET A 210 -15.04 -27.84 3.77
C MET A 210 -16.02 -27.27 4.80
N ILE A 211 -15.54 -26.52 5.81
CA ILE A 211 -16.40 -25.87 6.81
C ILE A 211 -17.38 -24.90 6.13
N MET A 212 -16.90 -24.18 5.10
CA MET A 212 -17.75 -23.30 4.28
C MET A 212 -18.74 -24.07 3.41
N ASP A 213 -18.32 -25.18 2.79
CA ASP A 213 -19.17 -26.08 1.98
C ASP A 213 -20.31 -26.68 2.80
N GLU A 214 -20.01 -27.12 4.02
CA GLU A 214 -20.96 -27.69 4.97
C GLU A 214 -21.87 -26.63 5.62
N GLY A 215 -21.65 -25.33 5.35
CA GLY A 215 -22.42 -24.23 5.89
C GLY A 215 -22.25 -24.04 7.40
N VAL A 216 -21.16 -24.54 7.98
CA VAL A 216 -20.89 -24.47 9.42
C VAL A 216 -20.53 -23.04 9.84
N SER A 217 -19.83 -22.29 8.98
CA SER A 217 -19.45 -20.89 9.22
C SER A 217 -19.07 -20.19 7.90
N VAL A 218 -18.79 -18.88 7.96
CA VAL A 218 -18.44 -18.01 6.83
C VAL A 218 -16.97 -17.56 6.90
N PRO A 219 -16.36 -17.10 5.79
CA PRO A 219 -14.94 -16.71 5.78
C PRO A 219 -14.54 -15.72 6.88
N GLN A 220 -15.38 -14.73 7.17
CA GLN A 220 -15.14 -13.70 8.19
C GLN A 220 -14.94 -14.33 9.57
N GLU A 221 -15.90 -15.12 10.03
CA GLU A 221 -15.86 -15.80 11.33
C GLU A 221 -14.70 -16.80 11.42
N LEU A 222 -14.42 -17.53 10.34
CA LEU A 222 -13.33 -18.49 10.29
C LEU A 222 -11.96 -17.82 10.50
N ASP A 223 -11.76 -16.68 9.85
CA ASP A 223 -10.53 -15.91 9.98
C ASP A 223 -10.45 -15.18 11.33
N GLU A 224 -11.56 -14.64 11.85
CA GLU A 224 -11.61 -14.04 13.20
C GLU A 224 -11.25 -15.03 14.30
N VAL A 225 -11.86 -16.23 14.27
CA VAL A 225 -11.54 -17.31 15.23
C VAL A 225 -10.09 -17.75 15.08
N TRP A 226 -9.57 -17.84 13.85
CA TRP A 226 -8.17 -18.17 13.63
C TRP A 226 -7.23 -17.12 14.21
N VAL A 227 -7.53 -15.84 14.02
CA VAL A 227 -6.75 -14.71 14.55
C VAL A 227 -6.75 -14.71 16.08
N GLU A 228 -7.90 -14.94 16.72
CA GLU A 228 -7.98 -15.03 18.19
C GLU A 228 -7.11 -16.17 18.74
N MET A 229 -7.10 -17.32 18.04
CA MET A 229 -6.41 -18.53 18.51
C MET A 229 -4.91 -18.54 18.19
N PHE A 230 -4.49 -17.95 17.06
CA PHE A 230 -3.13 -18.08 16.53
C PHE A 230 -2.43 -16.74 16.22
N GLY A 231 -3.15 -15.62 16.33
CA GLY A 231 -2.68 -14.26 16.07
C GLY A 231 -2.81 -13.81 14.60
N PRO A 232 -2.61 -12.51 14.33
CA PRO A 232 -2.99 -11.87 13.05
C PRO A 232 -1.99 -12.10 11.90
N LYS A 233 -0.92 -12.87 12.11
CA LYS A 233 0.19 -12.96 11.13
C LYS A 233 -0.17 -13.75 9.87
N THR A 234 -1.12 -14.67 9.95
CA THR A 234 -1.54 -15.50 8.83
C THR A 234 -3.03 -15.75 8.98
N VAL A 235 -3.80 -15.23 8.04
CA VAL A 235 -5.26 -15.16 8.09
C VAL A 235 -5.76 -16.01 6.91
N PRO A 236 -6.32 -17.22 7.13
CA PRO A 236 -6.40 -18.24 6.09
C PRO A 236 -7.25 -17.93 4.86
N CYS A 237 -8.49 -17.46 5.03
CA CYS A 237 -9.34 -17.08 3.90
C CYS A 237 -8.77 -15.86 3.19
N ASP A 238 -8.29 -14.87 3.94
CA ASP A 238 -7.63 -13.70 3.35
C ASP A 238 -6.36 -14.08 2.57
N MET A 239 -5.58 -15.04 3.07
CA MET A 239 -4.42 -15.57 2.36
C MET A 239 -4.81 -16.29 1.07
N MET A 240 -5.93 -17.02 1.05
CA MET A 240 -6.47 -17.58 -0.21
C MET A 240 -6.89 -16.49 -1.20
N ASP A 241 -7.54 -15.43 -0.72
CA ASP A 241 -7.94 -14.28 -1.54
C ASP A 241 -6.72 -13.50 -2.07
N GLN A 242 -5.64 -13.40 -1.30
CA GLN A 242 -4.36 -12.82 -1.72
C GLN A 242 -3.68 -13.65 -2.83
N VAL A 243 -3.70 -14.99 -2.70
CA VAL A 243 -3.14 -15.91 -3.70
C VAL A 243 -4.00 -15.93 -4.99
N GLY A 244 -5.30 -15.74 -4.82
CA GLY A 244 -6.30 -15.79 -5.86
C GLY A 244 -6.96 -17.16 -5.95
N LEU A 245 -8.30 -17.18 -5.94
CA LEU A 245 -9.09 -18.40 -5.77
C LEU A 245 -9.00 -19.39 -6.94
N ASP A 246 -8.74 -18.90 -8.15
CA ASP A 246 -8.39 -19.73 -9.32
C ASP A 246 -7.03 -20.41 -9.18
N THR A 247 -6.01 -19.69 -8.69
CA THR A 247 -4.69 -20.26 -8.38
C THR A 247 -4.84 -21.32 -7.29
N VAL A 248 -5.62 -21.02 -6.25
CA VAL A 248 -5.94 -21.98 -5.18
C VAL A 248 -6.62 -23.22 -5.73
N ALA A 249 -7.63 -23.06 -6.59
CA ALA A 249 -8.34 -24.17 -7.23
C ALA A 249 -7.40 -25.04 -8.08
N PHE A 250 -6.51 -24.43 -8.87
CA PHE A 250 -5.51 -25.16 -9.66
C PHE A 250 -4.57 -26.00 -8.77
N ILE A 251 -4.10 -25.42 -7.67
CA ILE A 251 -3.22 -26.10 -6.71
C ILE A 251 -3.96 -27.27 -6.02
N GLU A 252 -5.21 -27.06 -5.57
CA GLU A 252 -5.99 -28.13 -4.94
C GLU A 252 -6.29 -29.26 -5.92
N GLN A 253 -6.58 -28.96 -7.19
CA GLN A 253 -6.77 -29.98 -8.22
C GLN A 253 -5.53 -30.86 -8.39
N HIS A 254 -4.34 -30.26 -8.35
CA HIS A 254 -3.09 -31.01 -8.38
C HIS A 254 -2.93 -31.91 -7.15
N TYR A 255 -3.18 -31.39 -5.93
CA TYR A 255 -3.11 -32.18 -4.70
C TYR A 255 -4.12 -33.33 -4.68
N ILE A 256 -5.35 -33.11 -5.13
CA ILE A 256 -6.38 -34.16 -5.25
C ILE A 256 -5.88 -35.28 -6.15
N LYS A 257 -5.40 -34.93 -7.36
CA LYS A 257 -4.93 -35.91 -8.33
C LYS A 257 -3.74 -36.72 -7.80
N GLU A 258 -2.77 -36.05 -7.20
CA GLU A 258 -1.52 -36.70 -6.80
C GLU A 258 -1.65 -37.48 -5.49
N ARG A 259 -2.47 -37.00 -4.55
CA ARG A 259 -2.58 -37.57 -3.19
C ARG A 259 -3.88 -38.35 -2.95
N GLY A 260 -4.81 -38.37 -3.90
CA GLY A 260 -6.10 -39.04 -3.76
C GLY A 260 -7.00 -38.42 -2.68
N LEU A 261 -7.01 -37.08 -2.58
CA LEU A 261 -7.81 -36.36 -1.59
C LEU A 261 -9.27 -36.20 -2.06
N PRO A 262 -10.24 -35.99 -1.15
CA PRO A 262 -11.63 -35.67 -1.52
C PRO A 262 -11.71 -34.39 -2.37
N SER A 263 -12.68 -34.30 -3.29
CA SER A 263 -12.84 -33.17 -4.23
C SER A 263 -13.92 -32.15 -3.84
N SER A 264 -14.79 -32.43 -2.88
CA SER A 264 -15.96 -31.59 -2.56
C SER A 264 -15.58 -30.12 -2.30
N HIS A 265 -14.55 -29.88 -1.50
CA HIS A 265 -14.03 -28.53 -1.22
C HIS A 265 -13.61 -27.74 -2.47
N LEU A 266 -13.08 -28.43 -3.50
CA LEU A 266 -12.70 -27.83 -4.77
C LEU A 266 -13.94 -27.54 -5.63
N GLU A 267 -14.89 -28.46 -5.65
CA GLU A 267 -16.19 -28.29 -6.34
C GLU A 267 -16.93 -27.08 -5.78
N TYR A 268 -17.01 -26.95 -4.45
CA TYR A 268 -17.54 -25.78 -3.75
C TYR A 268 -16.83 -24.48 -4.18
N LEU A 269 -15.50 -24.45 -4.09
CA LEU A 269 -14.71 -23.27 -4.47
C LEU A 269 -14.97 -22.86 -5.93
N GLN A 270 -15.06 -23.84 -6.84
CA GLN A 270 -15.33 -23.59 -8.24
C GLN A 270 -16.74 -23.07 -8.48
N GLU A 271 -17.76 -23.72 -7.91
CA GLU A 271 -19.15 -23.36 -8.10
C GLU A 271 -19.50 -22.00 -7.47
N HIS A 272 -19.03 -21.74 -6.26
CA HIS A 272 -19.46 -20.57 -5.50
C HIS A 272 -18.63 -19.31 -5.78
N TYR A 273 -17.38 -19.46 -6.23
CA TYR A 273 -16.45 -18.33 -6.40
C TYR A 273 -15.84 -18.26 -7.81
N VAL A 274 -15.04 -19.26 -8.21
CA VAL A 274 -14.22 -19.18 -9.43
C VAL A 274 -15.08 -19.03 -10.69
N SER A 275 -16.12 -19.84 -10.85
CA SER A 275 -17.04 -19.78 -12.00
C SER A 275 -17.80 -18.46 -12.11
N LYS A 276 -17.97 -17.74 -10.99
CA LYS A 276 -18.64 -16.43 -10.92
C LYS A 276 -17.67 -15.27 -11.15
N GLY A 277 -16.38 -15.57 -11.34
CA GLY A 277 -15.31 -14.58 -11.48
C GLY A 277 -14.91 -13.92 -10.17
N LYS A 278 -15.25 -14.51 -9.01
CA LYS A 278 -14.76 -14.08 -7.71
C LYS A 278 -13.41 -14.77 -7.47
N LEU A 279 -12.32 -14.07 -7.77
CA LEU A 279 -10.97 -14.66 -7.80
C LEU A 279 -10.08 -14.14 -6.67
N GLY A 280 -10.66 -13.58 -5.61
CA GLY A 280 -9.90 -12.93 -4.54
C GLY A 280 -9.51 -11.49 -4.90
N ARG A 281 -8.46 -10.98 -4.28
CA ARG A 281 -8.05 -9.56 -4.35
C ARG A 281 -7.69 -9.08 -5.76
N LYS A 282 -7.35 -10.00 -6.67
CA LYS A 282 -7.07 -9.67 -8.08
C LYS A 282 -8.33 -9.50 -8.94
N SER A 283 -9.51 -9.84 -8.41
CA SER A 283 -10.78 -9.66 -9.10
C SER A 283 -11.54 -8.47 -8.53
N SER A 284 -12.08 -7.62 -9.41
CA SER A 284 -12.99 -6.53 -9.02
C SER A 284 -14.31 -7.03 -8.40
N LYS A 285 -14.61 -8.33 -8.53
CA LYS A 285 -15.75 -8.99 -7.87
C LYS A 285 -15.39 -9.56 -6.48
N GLY A 286 -14.14 -9.38 -6.05
CA GLY A 286 -13.58 -9.95 -4.82
C GLY A 286 -13.41 -11.46 -4.84
N GLY A 287 -13.40 -12.06 -3.65
CA GLY A 287 -13.29 -13.49 -3.42
C GLY A 287 -14.20 -13.91 -2.28
N PHE A 288 -13.60 -14.45 -1.22
CA PHE A 288 -14.25 -14.62 0.08
C PHE A 288 -14.66 -13.28 0.68
N TYR A 289 -13.83 -12.26 0.49
CA TYR A 289 -14.11 -10.89 0.91
C TYR A 289 -14.49 -10.04 -0.30
N THR A 290 -15.39 -9.08 -0.08
CA THR A 290 -15.65 -8.02 -1.05
C THR A 290 -14.41 -7.14 -1.13
N THR A 291 -13.98 -6.76 -2.34
CA THR A 291 -12.89 -5.80 -2.51
C THR A 291 -13.35 -4.42 -2.05
N THR A 292 -13.20 -4.16 -0.76
CA THR A 292 -12.78 -2.84 -0.30
C THR A 292 -11.28 -2.84 -0.51
N THR A 293 -10.81 -2.03 -1.44
CA THR A 293 -9.45 -2.05 -1.97
C THR A 293 -8.41 -1.78 -0.88
N THR A 294 -7.85 -2.82 -0.26
CA THR A 294 -6.62 -2.71 0.56
C THR A 294 -5.56 -3.65 0.02
N PRO A 295 -4.70 -3.20 -0.92
CA PRO A 295 -3.73 -4.06 -1.58
C PRO A 295 -2.44 -4.16 -0.77
N THR A 296 -2.18 -5.32 -0.17
CA THR A 296 -0.87 -5.66 0.42
C THR A 296 0.15 -5.96 -0.69
N THR A 297 0.84 -4.92 -1.19
CA THR A 297 2.19 -5.07 -1.75
C THR A 297 3.18 -4.70 -0.65
N THR A 298 4.46 -5.02 -0.84
CA THR A 298 5.55 -4.21 -0.27
C THR A 298 5.14 -2.73 -0.25
N PRO A 299 5.39 -1.97 0.83
CA PRO A 299 5.02 -0.56 0.91
C PRO A 299 5.65 0.15 -0.28
N SER A 300 4.86 0.35 -1.33
CA SER A 300 5.19 1.24 -2.42
C SER A 300 4.85 2.61 -1.88
N GLU A 301 5.75 3.57 -2.05
CA GLU A 301 5.39 4.96 -1.81
C GLU A 301 4.24 5.35 -2.76
N PRO A 302 3.20 6.05 -2.29
CA PRO A 302 2.18 6.57 -3.17
C PRO A 302 2.75 7.66 -4.06
N THR A 303 2.20 7.78 -5.26
CA THR A 303 2.25 9.05 -6.00
C THR A 303 1.30 10.02 -5.31
N ILE A 304 1.80 11.18 -4.93
CA ILE A 304 0.99 12.23 -4.31
C ILE A 304 0.59 13.22 -5.40
N LEU A 305 -0.71 13.39 -5.63
CA LEU A 305 -1.24 14.50 -6.41
C LEU A 305 -1.58 15.63 -5.46
N VAL A 306 -0.93 16.78 -5.59
CA VAL A 306 -1.17 17.95 -4.72
C VAL A 306 -1.55 19.15 -5.57
N LEU A 307 -2.52 19.93 -5.07
CA LEU A 307 -2.91 21.19 -5.67
C LEU A 307 -1.98 22.31 -5.22
N ASP A 308 -1.42 23.05 -6.19
CA ASP A 308 -0.80 24.36 -5.95
C ASP A 308 -1.76 25.44 -6.41
N THR A 309 -2.12 26.36 -5.52
CA THR A 309 -3.02 27.49 -5.84
C THR A 309 -2.38 28.48 -6.81
N GLY A 310 -1.05 28.48 -6.93
CA GLY A 310 -0.29 29.41 -7.75
C GLY A 310 -0.08 30.79 -7.12
N LEU A 311 -0.62 31.03 -5.92
CA LEU A 311 -0.57 32.32 -5.24
C LEU A 311 0.83 32.69 -4.72
N SER A 312 1.65 31.70 -4.38
CA SER A 312 3.03 31.90 -3.90
C SER A 312 4.08 31.95 -5.02
N GLN A 313 3.67 31.74 -6.28
CA GLN A 313 4.62 31.74 -7.38
C GLN A 313 5.12 33.17 -7.66
N PRO A 314 6.39 33.35 -8.12
CA PRO A 314 6.89 34.66 -8.52
C PRO A 314 5.95 35.33 -9.51
N LEU A 315 5.61 36.60 -9.29
CA LEU A 315 4.63 37.32 -10.12
C LEU A 315 5.00 37.35 -11.60
N ALA A 316 6.30 37.35 -11.93
CA ALA A 316 6.82 37.23 -13.30
C ALA A 316 6.12 38.16 -14.34
N GLY A 317 5.74 39.36 -13.91
CA GLY A 317 5.05 40.35 -14.76
C GLY A 317 3.52 40.34 -14.69
N ALA A 318 2.90 39.43 -13.92
CA ALA A 318 1.47 39.48 -13.61
C ALA A 318 1.15 40.72 -12.77
N THR A 319 0.25 41.57 -13.27
CA THR A 319 -0.16 42.83 -12.63
C THR A 319 -1.63 42.85 -12.20
N THR A 320 -2.40 41.78 -12.47
CA THR A 320 -3.82 41.69 -12.16
C THR A 320 -4.13 40.44 -11.33
N VAL A 321 -5.17 40.52 -10.48
CA VAL A 321 -5.64 39.38 -9.68
C VAL A 321 -6.06 38.22 -10.59
N ALA A 322 -6.72 38.49 -11.72
CA ALA A 322 -7.12 37.48 -12.70
C ALA A 322 -5.92 36.74 -13.32
N ALA A 323 -4.81 37.44 -13.59
CA ALA A 323 -3.59 36.82 -14.10
C ALA A 323 -2.91 35.92 -13.05
N VAL A 324 -3.05 36.23 -11.76
CA VAL A 324 -2.54 35.40 -10.66
C VAL A 324 -3.47 34.21 -10.39
N ALA A 325 -4.78 34.41 -10.46
CA ALA A 325 -5.79 33.41 -10.12
C ALA A 325 -5.76 32.17 -11.04
N ASN A 326 -5.29 32.29 -12.29
CA ASN A 326 -5.24 31.20 -13.27
C ASN A 326 -3.86 30.53 -13.34
N ARG A 327 -3.09 30.54 -12.26
CA ARG A 327 -1.73 29.96 -12.18
C ARG A 327 -1.68 28.66 -11.39
N GLY A 328 -2.83 28.15 -10.98
CA GLY A 328 -2.93 26.93 -10.21
C GLY A 328 -2.49 25.71 -11.02
N ARG A 329 -2.07 24.66 -10.32
CA ARG A 329 -1.53 23.44 -10.90
C ARG A 329 -1.98 22.21 -10.10
N ILE A 330 -2.09 21.06 -10.76
CA ILE A 330 -2.00 19.76 -10.09
C ILE A 330 -0.57 19.26 -10.30
N LEU A 331 0.16 19.03 -9.20
CA LEU A 331 1.51 18.48 -9.23
C LEU A 331 1.49 17.02 -8.81
N SER A 332 2.21 16.18 -9.53
CA SER A 332 2.55 14.81 -9.15
C SER A 332 3.90 14.79 -8.45
N ILE A 333 3.93 14.29 -7.22
CA ILE A 333 5.13 14.14 -6.39
C ILE A 333 5.35 12.65 -6.17
N GLN A 334 6.55 12.18 -6.52
CA GLN A 334 7.03 10.83 -6.19
C GLN A 334 7.93 10.91 -4.95
N PRO A 335 7.50 10.41 -3.78
CA PRO A 335 8.36 10.36 -2.61
C PRO A 335 9.63 9.55 -2.90
N THR A 336 10.78 10.10 -2.57
CA THR A 336 12.05 9.36 -2.61
C THR A 336 12.12 8.49 -1.36
N SER A 337 12.28 7.18 -1.52
CA SER A 337 12.42 6.27 -0.37
C SER A 337 13.70 6.64 0.41
N SER A 338 13.57 7.27 1.58
CA SER A 338 14.69 7.42 2.50
C SER A 338 14.97 6.06 3.15
N ALA A 339 16.07 5.44 2.75
CA ALA A 339 16.62 4.33 3.52
C ALA A 339 17.11 4.90 4.86
N SER A 340 16.62 4.33 5.96
CA SER A 340 17.04 4.57 7.35
C SER A 340 16.62 5.89 8.01
N GLY A 341 16.11 5.77 9.24
CA GLY A 341 15.75 6.88 10.13
C GLY A 341 16.95 7.70 10.61
N SER A 342 17.65 8.34 9.69
CA SER A 342 18.55 9.46 9.99
C SER A 342 17.77 10.76 9.83
N PRO A 343 17.78 11.69 10.81
CA PRO A 343 17.28 13.03 10.57
C PRO A 343 18.21 13.74 9.60
N ALA A 344 17.62 14.49 8.66
CA ALA A 344 18.27 15.45 7.76
C ALA A 344 19.29 14.87 6.75
N SER A 345 18.79 14.37 5.61
CA SER A 345 19.50 14.41 4.34
C SER A 345 18.50 14.73 3.23
N THR A 346 18.65 15.91 2.62
CA THR A 346 17.75 16.53 1.64
C THR A 346 17.81 15.82 0.28
N ALA A 347 17.18 14.66 0.17
CA ALA A 347 16.76 14.13 -1.13
C ALA A 347 15.32 14.60 -1.41
N THR A 348 15.16 15.84 -1.88
CA THR A 348 13.84 16.40 -2.20
C THR A 348 13.20 15.59 -3.32
N ALA A 349 12.02 15.03 -3.08
CA ALA A 349 11.16 14.48 -4.12
C ALA A 349 11.05 15.46 -5.30
N THR A 350 10.87 14.96 -6.52
CA THR A 350 10.63 15.83 -7.69
C THR A 350 9.14 15.98 -7.92
N ALA A 351 8.67 17.24 -8.00
CA ALA A 351 7.31 17.55 -8.40
C ALA A 351 7.24 17.75 -9.92
N THR A 352 6.24 17.16 -10.57
CA THR A 352 5.98 17.27 -12.01
C THR A 352 4.58 17.81 -12.24
N PRO A 353 4.38 18.87 -13.05
CA PRO A 353 3.04 19.38 -13.33
C PRO A 353 2.28 18.37 -14.18
N LEU A 354 1.09 17.98 -13.71
CA LEU A 354 0.14 17.13 -14.43
C LEU A 354 -0.88 17.98 -15.19
N LEU A 355 -1.35 19.05 -14.55
CA LEU A 355 -2.21 20.07 -15.11
C LEU A 355 -1.71 21.43 -14.63
N ASP A 356 -1.84 22.43 -15.49
CA ASP A 356 -1.47 23.81 -15.21
C ASP A 356 -2.60 24.77 -15.63
N SER A 357 -2.37 26.06 -15.39
CA SER A 357 -3.30 27.13 -15.71
C SER A 357 -4.70 26.98 -15.09
N LEU A 358 -4.78 26.42 -13.88
CA LEU A 358 -6.02 26.20 -13.15
C LEU A 358 -6.45 27.45 -12.38
N ALA A 359 -7.77 27.64 -12.26
CA ALA A 359 -8.35 28.78 -11.58
C ALA A 359 -8.49 28.50 -10.08
N LEU A 360 -7.46 28.87 -9.32
CA LEU A 360 -7.40 28.75 -7.85
C LEU A 360 -7.93 27.39 -7.34
N PRO A 361 -7.25 26.27 -7.65
CA PRO A 361 -7.69 24.96 -7.23
C PRO A 361 -7.53 24.78 -5.71
N ASP A 362 -8.46 24.07 -5.06
CA ASP A 362 -8.45 23.92 -3.59
C ASP A 362 -8.65 22.48 -3.12
N GLY A 363 -9.79 21.82 -3.44
CA GLY A 363 -10.08 20.44 -3.09
C GLY A 363 -9.85 19.49 -4.25
N ILE A 364 -9.39 18.27 -3.96
CA ILE A 364 -9.15 17.20 -4.95
C ILE A 364 -9.56 15.85 -4.36
N VAL A 365 -10.13 14.98 -5.20
CA VAL A 365 -10.36 13.56 -4.88
C VAL A 365 -10.09 12.70 -6.12
N LEU A 366 -9.77 11.43 -5.89
CA LEU A 366 -9.66 10.42 -6.94
C LEU A 366 -10.87 9.50 -6.95
N ASP A 367 -11.48 9.36 -8.11
CA ASP A 367 -12.53 8.36 -8.36
C ASP A 367 -11.91 7.15 -9.07
N HIS A 368 -11.28 6.26 -8.28
CA HIS A 368 -10.61 5.07 -8.80
C HIS A 368 -11.54 4.14 -9.59
N ALA A 369 -12.85 4.14 -9.29
CA ALA A 369 -13.81 3.29 -9.99
C ALA A 369 -14.01 3.70 -11.46
N THR A 370 -13.77 4.98 -11.78
CA THR A 370 -13.89 5.51 -13.15
C THR A 370 -12.58 6.09 -13.68
N ASN A 371 -11.48 5.91 -12.93
CA ASN A 371 -10.15 6.41 -13.25
C ASN A 371 -10.10 7.93 -13.50
N ARG A 372 -10.70 8.73 -12.61
CA ARG A 372 -10.77 10.20 -12.75
C ARG A 372 -10.14 10.96 -11.58
N ILE A 373 -9.56 12.11 -11.90
CA ILE A 373 -9.23 13.18 -10.95
C ILE A 373 -10.41 14.15 -10.95
N ILE A 374 -10.91 14.53 -9.78
CA ILE A 374 -11.96 15.54 -9.62
C ILE A 374 -11.43 16.61 -8.68
N TRP A 375 -11.54 17.88 -9.07
CA TRP A 375 -11.05 18.99 -8.25
C TRP A 375 -11.97 20.21 -8.32
N THR A 376 -11.82 21.11 -7.35
CA THR A 376 -12.59 22.35 -7.28
C THR A 376 -11.83 23.52 -7.87
N HIS A 377 -12.56 24.44 -8.50
CA HIS A 377 -12.10 25.79 -8.81
C HIS A 377 -12.86 26.76 -7.92
N MET A 378 -12.13 27.53 -7.10
CA MET A 378 -12.72 28.44 -6.12
C MET A 378 -13.58 29.55 -6.72
N GLY A 379 -13.42 29.85 -8.02
CA GLY A 379 -14.02 31.04 -8.61
C GLY A 379 -13.42 32.32 -8.02
N VAL A 380 -14.16 33.41 -8.13
CA VAL A 380 -13.81 34.69 -7.51
C VAL A 380 -14.63 34.83 -6.23
N PRO A 381 -14.03 34.93 -5.04
CA PRO A 381 -14.78 34.94 -3.78
C PRO A 381 -15.88 36.01 -3.66
N SER A 382 -15.71 37.15 -4.34
CA SER A 382 -16.68 38.25 -4.36
C SER A 382 -17.76 38.10 -5.44
N SER A 383 -17.68 37.07 -6.27
CA SER A 383 -18.62 36.78 -7.36
C SER A 383 -19.68 35.78 -6.88
N PRO A 384 -20.97 36.04 -7.13
CA PRO A 384 -22.00 35.09 -6.78
C PRO A 384 -21.94 33.87 -7.70
N SER A 385 -21.60 32.72 -7.14
CA SER A 385 -21.77 31.39 -7.74
C SER A 385 -20.94 31.07 -9.00
N ASP A 386 -19.70 31.58 -9.13
CA ASP A 386 -18.82 31.23 -10.25
C ASP A 386 -17.82 30.09 -9.95
N GLY A 387 -17.90 29.50 -8.76
CA GLY A 387 -17.18 28.29 -8.39
C GLY A 387 -17.61 27.09 -9.21
N ALA A 388 -16.69 26.15 -9.42
CA ALA A 388 -16.91 24.98 -10.26
C ALA A 388 -16.21 23.73 -9.72
N VAL A 389 -16.65 22.58 -10.22
CA VAL A 389 -15.98 21.29 -10.03
C VAL A 389 -15.63 20.74 -11.41
N LEU A 390 -14.37 20.40 -11.62
CA LEU A 390 -13.88 19.84 -12.87
C LEU A 390 -13.42 18.41 -12.65
N ALA A 391 -13.39 17.65 -13.75
CA ALA A 391 -12.89 16.31 -13.78
C ALA A 391 -12.03 16.08 -15.03
N ALA A 392 -11.09 15.16 -14.92
CA ALA A 392 -10.28 14.65 -16.01
C ALA A 392 -9.95 13.16 -15.79
N SER A 393 -9.67 12.44 -16.85
CA SER A 393 -9.11 11.09 -16.81
C SER A 393 -7.71 11.10 -16.19
N LEU A 394 -7.39 10.11 -15.36
CA LEU A 394 -6.03 9.89 -14.86
C LEU A 394 -5.05 9.51 -15.98
N ASP A 395 -5.53 8.84 -17.04
CA ASP A 395 -4.68 8.37 -18.15
C ASP A 395 -4.33 9.48 -19.16
N ASP A 396 -5.23 10.48 -19.29
CA ASP A 396 -5.04 11.64 -20.17
C ASP A 396 -5.59 12.91 -19.50
N PRO A 397 -4.94 13.43 -18.44
CA PRO A 397 -5.46 14.55 -17.68
C PRO A 397 -5.64 15.82 -18.51
N THR A 398 -4.69 16.12 -19.41
CA THR A 398 -4.70 17.35 -20.22
C THR A 398 -5.74 17.32 -21.33
N GLY A 399 -5.98 16.17 -21.97
CA GLY A 399 -6.92 16.03 -23.08
C GLY A 399 -8.39 15.85 -22.68
N SER A 400 -8.68 15.62 -21.39
CA SER A 400 -10.01 15.17 -20.94
C SER A 400 -10.69 16.07 -19.89
N VAL A 401 -10.14 17.26 -19.64
CA VAL A 401 -10.72 18.23 -18.70
C VAL A 401 -12.14 18.62 -19.13
N HIS A 402 -13.11 18.46 -18.23
CA HIS A 402 -14.48 18.92 -18.40
C HIS A 402 -15.07 19.37 -17.07
N ALA A 403 -16.08 20.24 -17.13
CA ALA A 403 -16.83 20.63 -15.94
C ALA A 403 -17.78 19.50 -15.53
N LEU A 404 -17.65 19.05 -14.28
CA LEU A 404 -18.60 18.15 -13.64
C LEU A 404 -19.76 18.96 -13.04
N VAL A 405 -19.43 20.06 -12.34
CA VAL A 405 -20.38 21.10 -11.96
C VAL A 405 -19.89 22.42 -12.55
N PRO A 406 -20.59 23.01 -13.53
CA PRO A 406 -20.11 24.20 -14.22
C PRO A 406 -20.24 25.47 -13.35
N PRO A 407 -19.44 26.52 -13.64
CA PRO A 407 -19.66 27.84 -13.07
C PRO A 407 -21.11 28.30 -13.28
N GLY A 408 -21.70 28.97 -12.29
CA GLY A 408 -23.09 29.43 -12.33
C GLY A 408 -24.12 28.40 -11.85
N ALA A 409 -23.70 27.17 -11.50
CA ALA A 409 -24.60 26.12 -10.99
C ALA A 409 -25.03 26.30 -9.51
N GLY A 410 -24.68 27.42 -8.87
CA GLY A 410 -25.08 27.74 -7.49
C GLY A 410 -24.03 27.44 -6.41
N ILE A 411 -22.80 27.10 -6.81
CA ILE A 411 -21.67 26.91 -5.89
C ILE A 411 -20.80 28.17 -5.91
N HIS A 412 -20.51 28.75 -4.74
CA HIS A 412 -19.75 30.00 -4.63
C HIS A 412 -18.25 29.76 -4.67
N THR A 413 -17.71 29.17 -3.60
CA THR A 413 -16.28 28.96 -3.42
C THR A 413 -16.06 27.54 -2.92
N PRO A 414 -16.07 26.56 -3.84
CA PRO A 414 -15.94 25.16 -3.47
C PRO A 414 -14.55 24.90 -2.89
N LYS A 415 -14.53 24.15 -1.79
CA LYS A 415 -13.35 23.78 -1.00
C LYS A 415 -13.13 22.27 -1.08
N GLN A 416 -13.01 21.59 0.05
CA GLN A 416 -12.80 20.15 0.07
C GLN A 416 -13.93 19.40 -0.63
N LEU A 417 -13.56 18.31 -1.31
CA LEU A 417 -14.46 17.34 -1.91
C LEU A 417 -14.42 16.05 -1.09
N ALA A 418 -15.55 15.34 -1.03
CA ALA A 418 -15.59 13.97 -0.52
C ALA A 418 -16.40 13.08 -1.45
N LEU A 419 -15.79 11.99 -1.91
CA LEU A 419 -16.44 10.99 -2.74
C LEU A 419 -17.07 9.90 -1.85
N ASP A 420 -18.37 9.65 -2.03
CA ASP A 420 -19.04 8.48 -1.48
C ASP A 420 -18.92 7.32 -2.49
N PRO A 421 -18.04 6.32 -2.23
CA PRO A 421 -17.82 5.22 -3.15
C PRO A 421 -19.01 4.26 -3.23
N VAL A 422 -19.85 4.20 -2.20
CA VAL A 422 -20.98 3.24 -2.10
C VAL A 422 -22.18 3.75 -2.88
N HIS A 423 -22.62 4.98 -2.61
CA HIS A 423 -23.80 5.56 -3.26
C HIS A 423 -23.45 6.39 -4.51
N ARG A 424 -22.15 6.50 -4.85
CA ARG A 424 -21.64 7.21 -6.04
C ARG A 424 -22.05 8.68 -6.06
N LYS A 425 -21.94 9.33 -4.90
CA LYS A 425 -22.23 10.75 -4.70
C LYS A 425 -20.96 11.53 -4.44
N LEU A 426 -20.93 12.79 -4.87
CA LEU A 426 -19.86 13.73 -4.58
C LEU A 426 -20.40 14.81 -3.65
N TYR A 427 -19.72 15.03 -2.53
CA TYR A 427 -20.01 16.08 -1.57
C TYR A 427 -19.02 17.22 -1.74
N ILE A 428 -19.52 18.46 -1.64
CA ILE A 428 -18.76 19.67 -1.95
C ILE A 428 -18.97 20.67 -0.81
N ALA A 429 -17.93 21.00 -0.07
CA ALA A 429 -17.96 22.11 0.88
C ALA A 429 -17.90 23.45 0.11
N ASP A 430 -18.76 24.40 0.46
CA ASP A 430 -18.85 25.72 -0.20
C ASP A 430 -18.69 26.82 0.86
N ARG A 431 -17.54 27.48 0.85
CA ARG A 431 -17.10 28.38 1.93
C ARG A 431 -18.01 29.60 2.02
N GLU A 432 -17.95 30.48 1.03
CA GLU A 432 -18.76 31.70 0.95
C GLU A 432 -20.24 31.40 0.75
N GLY A 433 -20.57 30.27 0.11
CA GLY A 433 -21.95 29.80 0.03
C GLY A 433 -22.51 29.32 1.38
N MET A 434 -21.67 29.08 2.38
CA MET A 434 -22.03 28.57 3.71
C MET A 434 -22.82 27.26 3.64
N ARG A 435 -22.46 26.39 2.69
CA ARG A 435 -23.23 25.20 2.33
C ARG A 435 -22.35 23.97 2.21
N VAL A 436 -23.00 22.82 2.32
CA VAL A 436 -22.48 21.56 1.78
C VAL A 436 -23.46 21.08 0.73
N HIS A 437 -22.95 20.83 -0.47
CA HIS A 437 -23.74 20.31 -1.59
C HIS A 437 -23.46 18.83 -1.83
N ARG A 438 -24.36 18.15 -2.53
CA ARG A 438 -24.24 16.76 -2.97
C ARG A 438 -24.70 16.64 -4.42
N CYS A 439 -24.00 15.88 -5.25
CA CYS A 439 -24.45 15.55 -6.61
C CYS A 439 -24.05 14.12 -7.00
N ASN A 440 -24.49 13.64 -8.17
CA ASN A 440 -24.03 12.38 -8.74
C ASN A 440 -22.56 12.48 -9.12
N ALA A 441 -21.70 11.58 -8.62
CA ALA A 441 -20.27 11.61 -8.91
C ALA A 441 -19.94 11.31 -10.38
N ALA A 442 -20.85 10.65 -11.09
CA ALA A 442 -20.65 10.28 -12.49
C ALA A 442 -20.61 11.50 -13.42
N ASP A 443 -21.52 12.45 -13.23
CA ASP A 443 -21.77 13.53 -14.20
C ASP A 443 -22.16 14.87 -13.56
N GLY A 444 -22.14 14.97 -12.23
CA GLY A 444 -22.52 16.17 -11.48
C GLY A 444 -24.02 16.47 -11.47
N SER A 445 -24.85 15.61 -12.06
CA SER A 445 -26.30 15.80 -12.09
C SER A 445 -26.93 15.66 -10.70
N GLY A 446 -28.12 16.23 -10.51
CA GLY A 446 -28.83 16.17 -9.24
C GLY A 446 -28.11 16.91 -8.11
N LEU A 447 -27.47 18.03 -8.42
CA LEU A 447 -26.87 18.93 -7.42
C LEU A 447 -27.94 19.44 -6.46
N GLU A 448 -27.76 19.17 -5.18
CA GLU A 448 -28.64 19.58 -4.09
C GLU A 448 -27.82 20.13 -2.91
N THR A 449 -28.39 21.07 -2.16
CA THR A 449 -27.82 21.54 -0.90
C THR A 449 -28.26 20.63 0.24
N VAL A 450 -27.32 19.95 0.88
CA VAL A 450 -27.59 19.06 2.03
C VAL A 450 -27.39 19.74 3.38
N VAL A 451 -26.60 20.82 3.42
CA VAL A 451 -26.47 21.71 4.58
C VAL A 451 -26.55 23.14 4.09
N ASP A 452 -27.43 23.94 4.69
CA ASP A 452 -27.47 25.39 4.51
C ASP A 452 -27.24 26.08 5.86
N ALA A 453 -26.14 26.79 5.98
CA ALA A 453 -25.83 27.63 7.14
C ALA A 453 -25.99 29.13 6.84
N SER A 454 -26.39 29.53 5.63
CA SER A 454 -26.50 30.95 5.26
C SER A 454 -27.68 31.65 5.92
N THR A 455 -28.74 30.93 6.30
CA THR A 455 -30.00 31.52 6.79
C THR A 455 -30.04 31.88 8.29
N ALA A 456 -28.92 31.77 9.00
CA ALA A 456 -28.83 32.03 10.44
C ALA A 456 -28.38 33.47 10.73
N GLY A 457 -29.33 34.39 10.91
CA GLY A 457 -29.11 35.76 11.42
C GLY A 457 -28.42 36.70 10.42
N ASP A 458 -29.21 37.60 9.82
CA ASP A 458 -28.72 38.67 8.95
C ASP A 458 -28.59 39.95 9.77
N ASP A 459 -27.43 40.15 10.39
CA ASP A 459 -27.00 41.47 10.86
C ASP A 459 -25.68 41.80 10.14
N ASP A 460 -25.64 42.93 9.42
CA ASP A 460 -24.54 43.38 8.53
C ASP A 460 -23.47 44.24 9.27
N ASP A 461 -23.33 44.08 10.60
CA ASP A 461 -22.32 44.78 11.39
C ASP A 461 -20.99 43.99 11.52
N GLU A 462 -19.95 44.59 12.14
CA GLU A 462 -18.65 43.92 12.34
C GLU A 462 -18.78 42.62 13.16
N GLU A 463 -19.75 42.56 14.09
CA GLU A 463 -20.11 41.35 14.82
C GLU A 463 -20.74 40.31 13.88
N GLY A 464 -21.58 40.74 12.95
CA GLY A 464 -22.18 39.96 11.87
C GLY A 464 -21.18 39.35 10.89
N GLN A 465 -20.15 40.09 10.47
CA GLN A 465 -19.06 39.55 9.64
C GLN A 465 -18.23 38.49 10.39
N GLN A 466 -17.94 38.70 11.67
CA GLN A 466 -17.32 37.67 12.51
C GLN A 466 -18.23 36.44 12.69
N GLN A 467 -19.55 36.62 12.74
CA GLN A 467 -20.52 35.53 12.74
C GLN A 467 -20.54 34.78 11.39
N GLN A 468 -20.40 35.45 10.25
CA GLN A 468 -20.33 34.82 8.92
C GLN A 468 -19.17 33.83 8.80
N HIS A 469 -17.97 34.17 9.29
CA HIS A 469 -16.81 33.26 9.24
C HIS A 469 -17.04 31.95 10.01
N THR A 470 -17.91 31.97 11.04
CA THR A 470 -18.27 30.75 11.79
C THR A 470 -19.22 29.85 11.02
N ARG A 471 -19.80 30.29 9.92
CA ARG A 471 -20.78 29.54 9.11
C ARG A 471 -20.16 28.94 7.84
N TRP A 472 -18.95 29.39 7.49
CA TRP A 472 -18.18 28.92 6.35
C TRP A 472 -17.83 27.44 6.44
N CYS A 473 -18.40 26.66 5.53
CA CYS A 473 -18.15 25.23 5.40
C CYS A 473 -16.92 25.03 4.50
N VAL A 474 -15.87 24.36 4.99
CA VAL A 474 -14.62 24.23 4.22
C VAL A 474 -14.15 22.79 4.05
N GLY A 475 -14.26 21.97 5.09
CA GLY A 475 -13.97 20.54 5.03
C GLY A 475 -15.24 19.72 4.95
N VAL A 476 -15.16 18.56 4.29
CA VAL A 476 -16.22 17.57 4.22
C VAL A 476 -15.62 16.18 4.14
N ALA A 477 -16.21 15.21 4.86
CA ALA A 477 -15.87 13.80 4.78
C ALA A 477 -17.15 12.95 4.85
N VAL A 478 -17.15 11.78 4.22
CA VAL A 478 -18.30 10.88 4.19
C VAL A 478 -17.94 9.53 4.78
N ALA A 479 -18.86 8.95 5.55
CA ALA A 479 -18.75 7.64 6.18
C ALA A 479 -20.00 6.81 5.85
N PRO A 480 -20.05 6.17 4.66
CA PRO A 480 -21.20 5.39 4.23
C PRO A 480 -21.53 4.21 5.14
N ALA A 481 -20.54 3.56 5.77
CA ALA A 481 -20.78 2.45 6.69
C ALA A 481 -21.47 2.92 7.99
N LEU A 482 -21.22 4.17 8.40
CA LEU A 482 -21.97 4.83 9.47
C LEU A 482 -23.29 5.45 9.00
N GLY A 483 -23.49 5.59 7.69
CA GLY A 483 -24.60 6.33 7.10
C GLY A 483 -24.54 7.83 7.41
N ARG A 484 -23.33 8.39 7.61
CA ARG A 484 -23.11 9.78 8.04
C ARG A 484 -22.13 10.52 7.15
N PHE A 485 -22.19 11.84 7.22
CA PHE A 485 -21.13 12.71 6.72
C PHE A 485 -20.80 13.78 7.77
N PHE A 486 -19.63 14.38 7.61
CA PHE A 486 -19.04 15.34 8.54
C PHE A 486 -18.61 16.58 7.77
N TRP A 487 -18.63 17.73 8.41
CA TRP A 487 -18.09 18.95 7.83
C TRP A 487 -17.52 19.88 8.89
N THR A 488 -16.53 20.69 8.51
CA THR A 488 -15.99 21.75 9.38
C THR A 488 -16.71 23.05 9.12
N GLN A 489 -16.82 23.87 10.16
CA GLN A 489 -17.00 25.29 10.03
C GLN A 489 -15.83 26.01 10.67
N LYS A 490 -15.04 26.71 9.87
CA LYS A 490 -13.70 27.12 10.28
C LYS A 490 -13.66 28.21 11.36
N GLY A 491 -14.61 29.14 11.36
CA GLY A 491 -14.53 30.31 12.23
C GLY A 491 -13.55 31.38 11.73
N PRO A 492 -13.45 32.52 12.43
CA PRO A 492 -12.40 33.50 12.17
C PRO A 492 -11.04 32.90 12.56
N ALA A 493 -10.02 33.24 11.77
CA ALA A 493 -8.64 32.88 12.12
C ALA A 493 -8.34 33.35 13.56
N LYS A 494 -7.71 32.49 14.36
CA LYS A 494 -7.33 32.78 15.76
C LYS A 494 -8.52 32.96 16.72
N GLY A 495 -9.75 32.65 16.29
CA GLY A 495 -10.96 32.97 17.04
C GLY A 495 -11.39 31.93 18.06
N GLY A 496 -10.92 30.68 17.95
CA GLY A 496 -11.40 29.58 18.80
C GLY A 496 -12.90 29.32 18.65
N LYS A 497 -13.47 29.62 17.47
CA LYS A 497 -14.91 29.44 17.18
C LYS A 497 -15.15 28.38 16.09
N GLY A 498 -14.10 27.64 15.75
CA GLY A 498 -14.17 26.53 14.80
C GLY A 498 -14.96 25.36 15.36
N ARG A 499 -15.64 24.63 14.48
CA ARG A 499 -16.54 23.54 14.82
C ARG A 499 -16.46 22.40 13.81
N VAL A 500 -16.78 21.20 14.27
CA VAL A 500 -17.00 20.02 13.41
C VAL A 500 -18.41 19.51 13.67
N PHE A 501 -19.14 19.26 12.59
CA PHE A 501 -20.50 18.76 12.63
C PHE A 501 -20.61 17.39 11.97
N SER A 502 -21.72 16.72 12.24
CA SER A 502 -22.11 15.50 11.56
C SER A 502 -23.62 15.45 11.33
N ALA A 503 -24.05 14.77 10.27
CA ALA A 503 -25.44 14.46 9.99
C ALA A 503 -25.57 13.11 9.27
N ALA A 504 -26.76 12.51 9.32
CA ALA A 504 -27.09 11.34 8.52
C ALA A 504 -27.15 11.70 7.03
N MET A 505 -26.73 10.78 6.17
CA MET A 505 -26.70 11.02 4.72
C MET A 505 -28.11 11.04 4.09
N ALA A 506 -29.06 10.30 4.66
CA ALA A 506 -30.44 10.24 4.17
C ALA A 506 -31.27 11.47 4.58
N GLU A 507 -31.12 11.94 5.83
CA GLU A 507 -31.88 13.08 6.38
C GLU A 507 -30.96 14.12 7.05
N PRO A 508 -30.14 14.86 6.27
CA PRO A 508 -29.09 15.73 6.81
C PRO A 508 -29.59 16.82 7.76
N LEU A 509 -30.67 17.53 7.39
CA LEU A 509 -31.16 18.68 8.16
C LEU A 509 -31.75 18.27 9.51
N ALA A 510 -32.38 17.10 9.60
CA ALA A 510 -33.03 16.62 10.83
C ALA A 510 -32.03 16.06 11.85
N THR A 511 -30.83 15.70 11.43
CA THR A 511 -29.87 14.91 12.23
C THR A 511 -28.54 15.63 12.49
N LYS A 512 -28.48 16.92 12.13
CA LYS A 512 -27.31 17.78 12.35
C LYS A 512 -26.94 17.83 13.83
N THR A 513 -25.70 17.48 14.12
CA THR A 513 -25.12 17.46 15.46
C THR A 513 -23.75 18.14 15.45
N CYS A 514 -23.49 19.04 16.40
CA CYS A 514 -22.14 19.59 16.63
C CYS A 514 -21.35 18.55 17.45
N LEU A 515 -20.22 18.07 16.91
CA LEU A 515 -19.40 17.05 17.56
C LEU A 515 -18.32 17.65 18.46
N VAL A 516 -17.71 18.75 17.98
CA VAL A 516 -16.70 19.50 18.73
C VAL A 516 -16.78 20.97 18.35
N GLU A 517 -16.63 21.83 19.33
CA GLU A 517 -16.56 23.28 19.19
C GLU A 517 -15.38 23.86 19.94
N GLY A 518 -15.05 25.13 19.71
CA GLY A 518 -13.90 25.76 20.35
C GLY A 518 -12.58 25.45 19.66
N LEU A 519 -12.63 25.00 18.40
CA LEU A 519 -11.43 24.72 17.62
C LEU A 519 -10.83 26.04 17.07
N PRO A 520 -9.50 26.13 16.90
CA PRO A 520 -8.88 27.34 16.38
C PRO A 520 -9.36 27.72 14.97
N GLU A 521 -9.10 26.88 13.96
CA GLU A 521 -9.55 27.03 12.58
C GLU A 521 -9.50 25.69 11.82
N PRO A 522 -10.47 24.77 12.02
CA PRO A 522 -10.46 23.44 11.39
C PRO A 522 -10.79 23.53 9.90
N ILE A 523 -10.01 22.82 9.06
CA ILE A 523 -10.06 22.89 7.60
C ILE A 523 -10.53 21.55 7.01
N ASP A 524 -9.63 20.70 6.52
CA ASP A 524 -9.98 19.47 5.79
C ASP A 524 -10.22 18.31 6.75
N LEU A 525 -11.11 17.41 6.36
CA LEU A 525 -11.51 16.23 7.14
C LEU A 525 -11.18 14.93 6.39
N VAL A 526 -10.81 13.91 7.14
CA VAL A 526 -10.82 12.51 6.70
C VAL A 526 -11.44 11.66 7.79
N VAL A 527 -12.28 10.70 7.41
CA VAL A 527 -12.89 9.75 8.35
C VAL A 527 -12.37 8.33 8.07
N VAL A 528 -12.02 7.62 9.13
CA VAL A 528 -11.65 6.21 9.11
C VAL A 528 -12.80 5.41 9.71
N GLU A 529 -13.39 4.50 8.93
CA GLU A 529 -14.57 3.70 9.32
C GLU A 529 -14.22 2.28 9.82
N ASP A 530 -13.01 1.81 9.53
CA ASP A 530 -12.60 0.43 9.82
C ASP A 530 -12.06 0.28 11.25
N GLU A 531 -12.64 -0.64 12.02
CA GLU A 531 -12.20 -0.99 13.37
C GLU A 531 -10.86 -1.76 13.36
N ALA A 532 -10.54 -2.47 12.27
CA ALA A 532 -9.29 -3.22 12.11
C ALA A 532 -8.06 -2.32 11.90
N GLU A 533 -8.27 -1.04 11.58
CA GLU A 533 -7.22 -0.07 11.27
C GLU A 533 -7.04 1.00 12.38
N GLY A 534 -7.17 0.60 13.65
CA GLY A 534 -6.93 1.48 14.80
C GLY A 534 -8.17 2.17 15.37
N GLY A 535 -9.37 1.68 15.02
CA GLY A 535 -10.67 2.16 15.50
C GLY A 535 -11.21 3.35 14.71
N ARG A 536 -12.55 3.48 14.66
CA ARG A 536 -13.22 4.58 13.95
C ARG A 536 -12.75 5.93 14.47
N ALA A 537 -12.36 6.82 13.56
CA ALA A 537 -11.83 8.12 13.95
C ALA A 537 -12.07 9.19 12.88
N LEU A 538 -12.29 10.42 13.34
CA LEU A 538 -12.31 11.62 12.51
C LEU A 538 -11.00 12.37 12.68
N TRP A 539 -10.39 12.74 11.55
CA TRP A 539 -9.13 13.46 11.48
C TRP A 539 -9.32 14.79 10.78
N TRP A 540 -8.61 15.82 11.22
CA TRP A 540 -8.63 17.11 10.54
C TRP A 540 -7.34 17.90 10.70
N THR A 541 -7.07 18.75 9.70
CA THR A 541 -6.08 19.82 9.77
C THR A 541 -6.69 21.06 10.42
N ASP A 542 -5.89 21.77 11.19
CA ASP A 542 -6.25 23.06 11.78
C ASP A 542 -5.20 24.11 11.44
N ARG A 543 -5.66 25.29 11.00
CA ARG A 543 -4.84 26.39 10.50
C ARG A 543 -4.67 27.55 11.48
N GLY A 544 -5.15 27.40 12.72
CA GLY A 544 -5.05 28.46 13.73
C GLY A 544 -3.62 28.68 14.25
N GLU A 545 -3.49 29.55 15.25
CA GLU A 545 -2.18 29.87 15.83
C GLU A 545 -1.71 28.84 16.86
N VAL A 546 -0.39 28.77 17.01
CA VAL A 546 0.25 27.99 18.08
C VAL A 546 -0.24 28.47 19.46
N PRO A 547 -0.40 27.57 20.46
CA PRO A 547 0.08 26.18 20.48
C PRO A 547 -0.94 25.12 20.02
N PHE A 548 -2.17 25.50 19.64
CA PHE A 548 -3.25 24.54 19.36
C PHE A 548 -3.71 24.51 17.89
N GLY A 549 -3.36 25.52 17.09
CA GLY A 549 -3.52 25.48 15.63
C GLY A 549 -2.21 25.20 14.92
N ASN A 550 -2.26 25.09 13.58
CA ASN A 550 -1.21 24.48 12.76
C ASN A 550 -0.94 23.04 13.19
N THR A 551 -2.02 22.26 13.25
CA THR A 551 -2.05 20.92 13.82
C THR A 551 -2.76 19.89 12.93
N LEU A 552 -2.39 18.63 13.12
CA LEU A 552 -3.18 17.46 12.71
C LEU A 552 -3.84 16.91 13.96
N ASN A 553 -5.15 16.72 13.91
CA ASN A 553 -5.97 16.35 15.06
C ASN A 553 -6.73 15.05 14.77
N ARG A 554 -7.06 14.32 15.84
CA ARG A 554 -7.85 13.09 15.78
C ARG A 554 -8.88 13.04 16.91
N MET A 555 -10.07 12.56 16.58
CA MET A 555 -11.15 12.27 17.52
C MET A 555 -11.70 10.87 17.27
N ALA A 556 -11.69 10.01 18.28
CA ALA A 556 -12.28 8.67 18.18
C ALA A 556 -13.81 8.74 18.05
N LEU A 557 -14.39 7.84 17.25
CA LEU A 557 -15.81 7.73 17.00
C LEU A 557 -16.36 6.37 17.47
N ASP A 558 -17.60 6.35 17.93
CA ASP A 558 -18.32 5.12 18.28
C ASP A 558 -19.05 4.51 17.06
N GLY A 559 -19.85 3.46 17.32
CA GLY A 559 -20.69 2.79 16.31
C GLY A 559 -21.74 3.67 15.63
N GLU A 560 -22.07 4.82 16.23
CA GLU A 560 -23.05 5.78 15.70
C GLU A 560 -22.37 7.02 15.10
N GLY A 561 -21.03 7.04 15.05
CA GLY A 561 -20.25 8.19 14.58
C GLY A 561 -20.23 9.36 15.55
N LYS A 562 -20.43 9.12 16.85
CA LYS A 562 -20.33 10.13 17.92
C LYS A 562 -18.95 10.07 18.59
N PRO A 563 -18.45 11.18 19.17
CA PRO A 563 -17.16 11.20 19.85
C PRO A 563 -17.09 10.26 21.04
N VAL A 564 -15.97 9.54 21.18
CA VAL A 564 -15.67 8.68 22.33
C VAL A 564 -14.84 9.45 23.35
N GLY A 565 -15.45 9.78 24.51
CA GLY A 565 -14.80 10.48 25.62
C GLY A 565 -14.86 12.02 25.56
N GLY A 566 -14.77 12.67 26.72
CA GLY A 566 -14.86 14.15 26.86
C GLY A 566 -16.30 14.71 26.86
N ASP A 567 -16.45 16.02 27.06
CA ASP A 567 -17.75 16.72 27.21
C ASP A 567 -18.18 17.53 25.96
N GLY A 568 -17.58 17.27 24.79
CA GLY A 568 -17.84 17.99 23.54
C GLY A 568 -17.08 19.32 23.39
N LYS A 569 -16.35 19.77 24.42
CA LYS A 569 -15.68 21.08 24.42
C LYS A 569 -14.22 20.97 23.98
N GLY A 570 -13.81 21.89 23.11
CA GLY A 570 -12.40 22.11 22.72
C GLY A 570 -11.55 22.64 23.87
N VAL A 571 -10.38 23.20 23.53
CA VAL A 571 -9.32 23.62 24.47
C VAL A 571 -9.89 24.38 25.69
N GLY A 572 -9.95 23.71 26.86
CA GLY A 572 -10.41 24.29 28.12
C GLY A 572 -11.45 23.48 28.92
N GLY A 573 -12.05 22.45 28.34
CA GLY A 573 -12.80 21.36 29.00
C GLY A 573 -12.18 20.01 28.62
N GLY A 574 -12.48 18.91 29.32
CA GLY A 574 -11.82 17.61 29.10
C GLY A 574 -11.76 17.21 27.63
N ARG A 575 -10.55 17.17 27.04
CA ARG A 575 -10.38 17.13 25.57
C ARG A 575 -11.02 15.88 24.97
N VAL A 576 -11.96 16.11 24.06
CA VAL A 576 -12.63 15.09 23.23
C VAL A 576 -11.73 14.59 22.09
N HIS A 577 -10.66 15.33 21.79
CA HIS A 577 -9.74 15.04 20.69
C HIS A 577 -8.28 15.21 21.10
N GLU A 578 -7.40 14.58 20.34
CA GLU A 578 -5.94 14.67 20.49
C GLU A 578 -5.31 15.44 19.34
N VAL A 579 -4.24 16.17 19.66
CA VAL A 579 -3.36 16.79 18.68
C VAL A 579 -2.24 15.79 18.38
N VAL A 580 -2.23 15.24 17.17
CA VAL A 580 -1.29 14.20 16.75
C VAL A 580 0.03 14.79 16.28
N ALA A 581 -0.01 15.87 15.52
CA ALA A 581 1.18 16.61 15.08
C ALA A 581 0.93 18.12 15.09
N GLN A 582 2.00 18.91 15.24
CA GLN A 582 1.95 20.37 15.36
C GLN A 582 3.00 21.05 14.47
N ASN A 583 2.99 22.39 14.43
CA ASN A 583 3.98 23.24 13.76
C ASN A 583 4.00 23.09 12.23
N PHE A 584 2.83 23.03 11.60
CA PHE A 584 2.69 23.20 10.14
C PHE A 584 2.69 24.69 9.75
N ASP A 585 2.86 25.01 8.47
CA ASP A 585 2.83 26.39 7.95
C ASP A 585 1.50 26.67 7.23
N GLU A 586 0.41 26.77 8.00
CA GLU A 586 -0.99 26.85 7.56
C GLU A 586 -1.48 25.54 6.90
N ALA A 587 -1.69 24.50 7.72
CA ALA A 587 -2.15 23.19 7.29
C ALA A 587 -3.54 23.23 6.63
N ILE A 588 -3.67 22.60 5.46
CA ILE A 588 -4.92 22.47 4.71
C ILE A 588 -5.11 21.00 4.30
N GLY A 589 -4.44 20.54 3.24
CA GLY A 589 -4.72 19.24 2.64
C GLY A 589 -4.41 18.10 3.60
N LEU A 590 -5.28 17.10 3.63
CA LEU A 590 -5.15 15.90 4.45
C LEU A 590 -5.59 14.68 3.65
N GLU A 591 -4.73 13.67 3.58
CA GLU A 591 -5.09 12.37 3.01
C GLU A 591 -4.45 11.24 3.80
N ARG A 592 -5.15 10.11 3.88
CA ARG A 592 -4.66 8.93 4.59
C ARG A 592 -3.97 7.97 3.65
N ASP A 593 -2.77 7.57 4.02
CA ASP A 593 -2.13 6.41 3.42
C ASP A 593 -2.40 5.17 4.26
N ALA A 594 -3.54 4.53 3.99
CA ALA A 594 -3.93 3.29 4.67
C ALA A 594 -2.95 2.14 4.39
N ARG A 595 -2.24 2.15 3.24
CA ARG A 595 -1.28 1.09 2.87
C ARG A 595 -0.04 1.13 3.75
N ASN A 596 0.45 2.32 4.07
CA ASN A 596 1.69 2.51 4.82
C ASN A 596 1.47 2.94 6.29
N GLY A 597 0.22 3.11 6.72
CA GLY A 597 -0.12 3.49 8.10
C GLY A 597 0.37 4.89 8.46
N CYS A 598 0.25 5.84 7.53
CA CYS A 598 0.67 7.22 7.74
C CYS A 598 -0.32 8.21 7.10
N TRP A 599 -0.07 9.49 7.32
CA TRP A 599 -0.89 10.60 6.85
C TRP A 599 -0.05 11.56 6.04
N TYR A 600 -0.61 12.11 4.98
CA TYR A 600 0.01 13.20 4.24
C TYR A 600 -0.73 14.51 4.54
N VAL A 601 0.04 15.55 4.84
CA VAL A 601 -0.49 16.89 5.15
C VAL A 601 0.17 17.90 4.22
N ALA A 602 -0.62 18.70 3.52
CA ALA A 602 -0.14 19.82 2.71
C ALA A 602 -0.42 21.16 3.40
N ASP A 603 0.49 22.11 3.23
CA ASP A 603 0.36 23.45 3.80
C ASP A 603 0.61 24.58 2.79
N LEU A 604 0.04 25.76 3.09
CA LEU A 604 0.22 26.96 2.25
C LEU A 604 1.65 27.47 2.25
N GLY A 605 2.45 27.08 3.24
CA GLY A 605 3.89 27.30 3.30
C GLY A 605 4.70 26.52 2.26
N GLY A 606 4.04 25.76 1.38
CA GLY A 606 4.65 25.08 0.25
C GLY A 606 5.32 23.76 0.64
N THR A 607 4.80 23.08 1.67
CA THR A 607 5.36 21.82 2.17
C THR A 607 4.31 20.71 2.12
N VAL A 608 4.73 19.52 1.66
CA VAL A 608 4.00 18.27 1.85
C VAL A 608 4.74 17.45 2.89
N TRP A 609 4.02 17.11 3.97
CA TRP A 609 4.52 16.36 5.11
C TRP A 609 4.00 14.94 5.07
N ARG A 610 4.79 14.00 5.58
CA ARG A 610 4.33 12.68 6.01
C ARG A 610 4.32 12.63 7.53
N VAL A 611 3.22 12.20 8.12
CA VAL A 611 3.01 12.11 9.56
C VAL A 611 2.68 10.66 9.91
N ARG A 612 3.45 10.06 10.82
CA ARG A 612 3.19 8.72 11.35
C ARG A 612 2.16 8.76 12.46
N GLU A 613 1.56 7.62 12.80
CA GLU A 613 0.57 7.53 13.87
C GLU A 613 1.10 7.98 15.24
N ASP A 614 2.41 7.86 15.49
CA ASP A 614 3.05 8.34 16.72
C ASP A 614 3.26 9.87 16.76
N GLY A 615 2.82 10.59 15.73
CA GLY A 615 2.95 12.04 15.59
C GLY A 615 4.28 12.51 15.00
N ALA A 616 5.22 11.59 14.72
CA ALA A 616 6.46 11.95 14.05
C ALA A 616 6.17 12.40 12.62
N LYS A 617 6.63 13.61 12.25
CA LYS A 617 6.46 14.15 10.91
C LYS A 617 7.79 14.42 10.20
N GLU A 618 7.80 14.22 8.89
CA GLU A 618 8.93 14.49 8.01
C GLU A 618 8.49 15.21 6.73
N VAL A 619 9.40 16.01 6.16
CA VAL A 619 9.16 16.71 4.89
C VAL A 619 9.34 15.73 3.74
N VAL A 620 8.30 15.56 2.92
CA VAL A 620 8.33 14.75 1.68
C VAL A 620 8.76 15.61 0.50
N TYR A 621 8.17 16.81 0.41
CA TYR A 621 8.47 17.79 -0.61
C TYR A 621 8.33 19.20 -0.05
N GLN A 622 9.18 20.12 -0.52
CA GLN A 622 9.07 21.52 -0.19
C GLN A 622 9.48 22.40 -1.36
N ASP A 623 8.64 23.37 -1.69
CA ASP A 623 8.94 24.48 -2.58
C ASP A 623 8.22 25.73 -2.06
N LYS A 624 9.01 26.70 -1.57
CA LYS A 624 8.48 27.95 -1.01
C LYS A 624 7.83 28.88 -2.05
N ASN A 625 7.87 28.53 -3.33
CA ASN A 625 7.11 29.21 -4.39
C ASN A 625 5.75 28.54 -4.67
N CYS A 626 5.40 27.49 -3.94
CA CYS A 626 4.09 26.85 -4.01
C CYS A 626 3.25 27.20 -2.77
N ALA A 627 1.93 27.16 -2.92
CA ALA A 627 0.98 27.21 -1.81
C ALA A 627 0.04 26.03 -1.95
N PHE A 628 0.29 24.96 -1.17
CA PHE A 628 -0.41 23.70 -1.34
C PHE A 628 -1.73 23.66 -0.57
N THR A 629 -2.73 23.08 -1.21
CA THR A 629 -4.08 22.86 -0.66
C THR A 629 -4.38 21.36 -0.65
N GLY A 630 -5.51 20.92 -1.20
CA GLY A 630 -5.92 19.52 -1.21
C GLY A 630 -4.89 18.62 -1.89
N LEU A 631 -4.83 17.37 -1.42
CA LEU A 631 -3.97 16.33 -1.97
C LEU A 631 -4.72 14.99 -2.02
N ALA A 632 -4.31 14.12 -2.93
CA ALA A 632 -4.83 12.77 -3.08
C ALA A 632 -3.69 11.79 -3.41
N LEU A 633 -3.87 10.51 -3.08
CA LEU A 633 -2.85 9.47 -3.24
C LEU A 633 -3.24 8.46 -4.33
N THR A 634 -2.30 8.07 -5.18
CA THR A 634 -2.49 6.99 -6.16
C THR A 634 -1.28 6.05 -6.17
N TYR A 635 -1.52 4.78 -6.55
CA TYR A 635 -0.54 3.69 -6.47
C TYR A 635 -0.23 3.05 -7.81
#